data_AF-A0AA89CBA5-F1
#
_entry.id   AF-A0AA89CBA5-F1
#
_cell.length_a   1.000
_cell.length_b   1.000
_cell.length_c   1.000
_cell.angle_alpha   90.00
_cell.angle_beta   90.00
_cell.angle_gamma   90.00
#
_symmetry.space_group_name_H-M   'P 1'
#
loop_
_entity.id
_entity.type
_entity.pdbx_description
1 polymer ?
#
loop_
_entity_poly.entity_id
_entity_poly.type
_entity_poly.pdbx_seq_one_letter_code
_entity_poly.pdbx_strand_id
1 'polypeptide(L)'
;MSTYRCQYCKKSTEQFKPIIEHLISDHDDKEMKFLKQFRSAIRTNNFRIIPKQCQNEGRSITILSEEDKIHVSRKTIFIPESPLKKIQKEDVNAASTNSLSAEYQQYSAESDEIEHADEIDDDVMSDSAENDNDMEEMISLLPIVMEELKKANKLEEYISFHRLVSESKFPLQNIAYLLFNDVVRWFSLEQSSHMRYSNEVKLFWRTGLRLFHGKFLRFMGGSKGTGQIVNKQSTPGLCSTTTSNINFVVPNRNALAEEKKFVNESKPGIFNEMIKSLADSDFTDNTKTYKVCVDGKKINLSSNGEVDLWGYEDKPTKEEKNERTKREIELVIRLKEHALKQIAFGHVFTHDCNLESKILIPELCTEIVTILSDRLKDLRLLKVKKNLFLNSLLEKSGSNWQKSHLVMVISSMKTTLYSIQNLIEDLLQVIGTLCKFASQMLQSDMNYSTERFVQMNTQSNFVCLSNGERDLTDPSLVKQRSHQWHELRKNYTVTGSTIQAAIGLNGIKKQKEYLENKEKGNQQENDVQLQSRFEHGNKNEPNAVATIVSKFLPAFYPHLSFYEEGCYELTDKDTSLLVSPDGSLRDPKIESRIEFGVEIKCPLPGKLYTTDVHYSIPWYYVPQILSEMNALNVKSLFFVSYSMESTTIQHAHFDEPIWNNIQSEIRIVNLGQRQKILKERILPLKQKIMEYCKTKVKLVAEVPSCNAVPCSHKESDEEHRLYHSPSERSENSALCLSQIERTCLKISNLIKDCHTLCAIKASEVLVFLLSDLDRTYKAAIPHAMPIAYALKGFSMKTDAMQKMICDVRKALFINGMYTPIVSFDGQWSKLAFQKSTDEPLTLLELQKKVYNKVKRKTTSELRSIIFHSGEINANTFEEIRCKVHYEKGKNGITVGYNENQSFIKTSIHLHGILRELKVKSSPIESTVNTQCNIPIEEVISDLPANVIASIDDDFMDELAVVNVQSLDRHEQERREMPDTDYCDLQNLFTEDPVVNSCLDQMSRRNETDGNKDSKMDFENIADQCTGTGDEETQQIQDEPTISDHILEMIFPKLQHSKWARKWTIDTVSFLSIMKTKSSISAKFTIPELICFAEAYNEFGYEKIKVYKSWNKDRIVEEIYKACTSIM
;
A
#
# COMPACT_ATOMS: atom_id res chain seq x y z
N MET A 1 4.76 -22.31 -48.49
CA MET A 1 5.43 -22.51 -47.19
C MET A 1 4.86 -23.77 -46.57
N SER A 2 5.65 -24.83 -46.50
CA SER A 2 5.29 -26.12 -45.91
C SER A 2 5.10 -25.97 -44.39
N THR A 3 3.98 -26.45 -43.87
CA THR A 3 3.64 -26.45 -42.44
C THR A 3 4.28 -27.66 -41.74
N TYR A 4 5.27 -27.42 -40.88
CA TYR A 4 5.90 -28.48 -40.08
C TYR A 4 5.01 -28.85 -38.89
N ARG A 5 4.85 -30.15 -38.63
CA ARG A 5 4.18 -30.71 -37.44
C ARG A 5 5.18 -31.48 -36.58
N CYS A 6 5.18 -31.23 -35.28
CA CYS A 6 5.96 -32.04 -34.34
C CYS A 6 5.37 -33.45 -34.25
N GLN A 7 6.18 -34.49 -34.50
CA GLN A 7 5.73 -35.88 -34.55
C GLN A 7 5.22 -36.41 -33.19
N TYR A 8 5.63 -35.79 -32.07
CA TYR A 8 5.26 -36.23 -30.72
C TYR A 8 4.08 -35.48 -30.12
N CYS A 9 3.92 -34.18 -30.37
CA CYS A 9 2.81 -33.39 -29.81
C CYS A 9 1.76 -32.96 -30.84
N LYS A 10 1.95 -33.27 -32.14
CA LYS A 10 1.06 -32.96 -33.27
C LYS A 10 0.71 -31.47 -33.48
N LYS A 11 1.29 -30.53 -32.72
CA LYS A 11 1.05 -29.08 -32.84
C LYS A 11 1.79 -28.49 -34.06
N SER A 12 1.15 -27.53 -34.74
CA SER A 12 1.69 -26.82 -35.91
C SER A 12 2.61 -25.67 -35.50
N THR A 13 3.52 -25.28 -36.40
CA THR A 13 4.42 -24.12 -36.24
C THR A 13 3.72 -22.80 -35.94
N GLU A 14 2.44 -22.63 -36.30
CA GLU A 14 1.65 -21.42 -35.99
C GLU A 14 1.48 -21.17 -34.49
N GLN A 15 1.52 -22.20 -33.65
CA GLN A 15 1.38 -22.04 -32.19
C GLN A 15 2.65 -21.52 -31.51
N PHE A 16 3.79 -21.52 -32.19
CA PHE A 16 5.07 -20.98 -31.68
C PHE A 16 5.36 -19.56 -32.17
N LYS A 17 4.59 -19.07 -33.15
CA LYS A 17 4.71 -17.72 -33.70
C LYS A 17 4.63 -16.61 -32.63
N PRO A 18 3.74 -16.67 -31.62
CA PRO A 18 3.68 -15.63 -30.58
C PRO A 18 4.92 -15.62 -29.68
N ILE A 19 5.55 -16.78 -29.45
CA ILE A 19 6.76 -16.91 -28.61
C ILE A 19 7.97 -16.33 -29.34
N ILE A 20 8.05 -16.55 -30.66
CA ILE A 20 9.10 -16.00 -31.51
C ILE A 20 8.92 -14.48 -31.65
N GLU A 21 7.68 -14.00 -31.83
CA GLU A 21 7.38 -12.56 -31.91
C GLU A 21 7.65 -11.83 -30.60
N HIS A 22 7.38 -12.46 -29.46
CA HIS A 22 7.66 -11.90 -28.13
C HIS A 22 9.17 -11.80 -27.83
N LEU A 23 9.98 -12.76 -28.28
CA LEU A 23 11.44 -12.70 -28.16
C LEU A 23 12.07 -11.61 -29.06
N ILE A 24 11.35 -11.15 -30.08
CA ILE A 24 11.83 -10.10 -31.00
C ILE A 24 11.50 -8.69 -30.47
N SER A 25 10.51 -8.54 -29.58
CA SER A 25 10.03 -7.22 -29.14
C SER A 25 10.80 -6.60 -27.96
N ASP A 26 11.67 -7.36 -27.29
CA ASP A 26 12.24 -6.98 -25.97
C ASP A 26 13.72 -6.56 -25.98
N HIS A 27 14.28 -6.12 -27.12
CA HIS A 27 15.70 -5.76 -27.23
C HIS A 27 15.98 -4.36 -27.78
N ASP A 28 17.04 -3.74 -27.23
CA ASP A 28 17.43 -2.32 -27.39
C ASP A 28 18.13 -2.03 -28.74
N ASP A 29 18.18 -0.75 -29.15
CA ASP A 29 18.51 -0.31 -30.52
C ASP A 29 19.91 -0.73 -31.04
N LYS A 30 20.85 -1.08 -30.15
CA LYS A 30 22.18 -1.61 -30.52
C LYS A 30 22.13 -3.09 -30.97
N GLU A 31 21.22 -3.90 -30.44
CA GLU A 31 21.04 -5.32 -30.86
C GLU A 31 20.27 -5.43 -32.18
N MET A 32 19.42 -4.47 -32.51
CA MET A 32 18.74 -4.41 -33.81
C MET A 32 19.71 -4.20 -34.99
N LYS A 33 20.88 -3.58 -34.76
CA LYS A 33 21.93 -3.44 -35.77
C LYS A 33 22.67 -4.77 -36.01
N PHE A 34 22.90 -5.54 -34.94
CA PHE A 34 23.43 -6.91 -34.99
C PHE A 34 22.44 -7.87 -35.68
N LEU A 35 21.14 -7.79 -35.38
CA LEU A 35 20.10 -8.60 -36.01
C LEU A 35 19.85 -8.26 -37.50
N LYS A 36 20.09 -7.01 -37.93
CA LYS A 36 20.07 -6.65 -39.36
C LYS A 36 21.27 -7.22 -40.12
N GLN A 37 22.45 -7.27 -39.50
CA GLN A 37 23.60 -8.02 -40.03
C GLN A 37 23.33 -9.54 -40.02
N PHE A 38 22.64 -10.05 -38.99
CA PHE A 38 22.22 -11.44 -38.86
C PHE A 38 21.22 -11.88 -39.96
N ARG A 39 20.29 -10.99 -40.37
CA ARG A 39 19.37 -11.23 -41.50
C ARG A 39 20.09 -11.41 -42.85
N SER A 40 21.27 -10.81 -43.03
CA SER A 40 22.08 -11.00 -44.24
C SER A 40 22.74 -12.37 -44.29
N ALA A 41 23.00 -13.00 -43.14
CA ALA A 41 23.68 -14.29 -43.05
C ALA A 41 22.73 -15.51 -43.16
N ILE A 42 21.42 -15.32 -43.00
CA ILE A 42 20.40 -16.39 -43.02
C ILE A 42 20.17 -16.99 -44.43
N ARG A 43 20.71 -16.39 -45.50
CA ARG A 43 20.51 -16.92 -46.87
C ARG A 43 21.44 -18.06 -47.29
N THR A 44 22.46 -18.38 -46.51
CA THR A 44 23.40 -19.46 -46.86
C THR A 44 23.91 -20.14 -45.58
N ASN A 45 23.54 -21.42 -45.45
CA ASN A 45 24.02 -22.45 -44.52
C ASN A 45 23.19 -22.75 -43.26
N ASN A 46 23.06 -24.06 -43.05
CA ASN A 46 22.38 -24.75 -41.95
C ASN A 46 22.82 -24.22 -40.58
N PHE A 47 21.89 -23.66 -39.81
CA PHE A 47 22.11 -23.31 -38.41
C PHE A 47 21.19 -24.06 -37.46
N ARG A 48 21.79 -24.48 -36.35
CA ARG A 48 21.20 -25.27 -35.26
C ARG A 48 20.61 -24.32 -34.21
N ILE A 49 19.29 -24.22 -34.11
CA ILE A 49 18.64 -23.54 -32.97
C ILE A 49 18.39 -24.61 -31.89
N ILE A 50 19.07 -24.47 -30.75
CA ILE A 50 18.90 -25.34 -29.59
C ILE A 50 18.00 -24.61 -28.58
N PRO A 51 16.74 -25.03 -28.38
CA PRO A 51 15.95 -24.50 -27.27
C PRO A 51 16.64 -24.84 -25.95
N LYS A 52 16.93 -23.83 -25.10
CA LYS A 52 17.55 -24.01 -23.76
C LYS A 52 16.90 -25.13 -22.95
N GLN A 53 15.60 -25.33 -23.13
CA GLN A 53 14.80 -26.35 -22.45
C GLN A 53 15.20 -27.80 -22.83
N CYS A 54 15.59 -28.07 -24.08
CA CYS A 54 16.07 -29.39 -24.50
C CYS A 54 17.51 -29.67 -24.05
N GLN A 55 18.31 -28.60 -23.92
CA GLN A 55 19.69 -28.66 -23.42
C GLN A 55 19.72 -28.99 -21.91
N ASN A 56 18.82 -28.39 -21.14
CA ASN A 56 18.67 -28.64 -19.70
C ASN A 56 18.12 -30.04 -19.38
N GLU A 57 17.52 -30.75 -20.35
CA GLU A 57 16.98 -32.10 -20.18
C GLU A 57 17.92 -33.23 -20.67
N GLY A 58 19.13 -32.91 -21.14
CA GLY A 58 20.12 -33.90 -21.59
C GLY A 58 19.71 -34.68 -22.85
N ARG A 59 18.88 -34.08 -23.73
CA ARG A 59 18.41 -34.72 -24.97
C ARG A 59 19.16 -34.17 -26.18
N SER A 60 19.54 -35.07 -27.10
CA SER A 60 20.08 -34.68 -28.40
C SER A 60 18.95 -34.60 -29.43
N ILE A 61 19.05 -33.64 -30.36
CA ILE A 61 18.13 -33.51 -31.48
C ILE A 61 18.94 -33.68 -32.77
N THR A 62 18.52 -34.63 -33.60
CA THR A 62 19.10 -34.92 -34.92
C THR A 62 18.10 -34.56 -35.99
N ILE A 63 18.50 -33.73 -36.95
CA ILE A 63 17.72 -33.40 -38.14
C ILE A 63 18.24 -34.29 -39.26
N LEU A 64 17.38 -35.14 -39.81
CA LEU A 64 17.74 -36.00 -40.94
C LEU A 64 17.48 -35.21 -42.22
N SER A 65 18.55 -34.96 -42.99
CA SER A 65 18.54 -34.05 -44.15
C SER A 65 17.67 -34.50 -45.31
N GLU A 66 17.26 -35.76 -45.35
CA GLU A 66 16.55 -36.34 -46.51
C GLU A 66 15.03 -36.35 -46.36
N GLU A 67 14.47 -36.01 -45.18
CA GLU A 67 13.01 -36.10 -44.96
C GLU A 67 12.38 -34.94 -44.17
N ASP A 68 13.11 -33.85 -43.88
CA ASP A 68 12.57 -32.70 -43.12
C ASP A 68 11.95 -33.10 -41.75
N LYS A 69 12.45 -34.18 -41.14
CA LYS A 69 12.01 -34.70 -39.83
C LYS A 69 13.02 -34.35 -38.74
N ILE A 70 12.51 -33.91 -37.60
CA ILE A 70 13.28 -33.62 -36.39
C ILE A 70 13.13 -34.79 -35.41
N HIS A 71 14.21 -35.52 -35.14
CA HIS A 71 14.23 -36.60 -34.16
C HIS A 71 14.81 -36.10 -32.84
N VAL A 72 14.04 -36.20 -31.74
CA VAL A 72 14.51 -35.89 -30.37
C VAL A 72 14.83 -37.21 -29.66
N SER A 73 16.01 -37.33 -29.08
CA SER A 73 16.42 -38.54 -28.34
C SER A 73 15.59 -38.72 -27.06
N ARG A 74 15.45 -39.96 -26.60
CA ARG A 74 14.95 -40.23 -25.24
C ARG A 74 15.93 -39.62 -24.21
N LYS A 75 15.42 -39.27 -23.03
CA LYS A 75 16.20 -38.73 -21.90
C LYS A 75 17.30 -39.73 -21.55
N THR A 76 18.55 -39.35 -21.77
CA THR A 76 19.69 -40.14 -21.34
C THR A 76 19.80 -39.97 -19.82
N ILE A 77 19.42 -41.00 -19.06
CA ILE A 77 19.68 -41.03 -17.62
C ILE A 77 21.19 -41.25 -17.49
N PHE A 78 21.92 -40.19 -17.18
CA PHE A 78 23.29 -40.31 -16.70
C PHE A 78 23.19 -40.88 -15.28
N ILE A 79 23.44 -42.18 -15.14
CA ILE A 79 23.72 -42.78 -13.83
C ILE A 79 25.17 -42.40 -13.55
N PRO A 80 25.47 -41.55 -12.55
CA PRO A 80 26.85 -41.35 -12.13
C PRO A 80 27.34 -42.70 -11.61
N GLU A 81 28.43 -43.22 -12.17
CA GLU A 81 29.09 -44.37 -11.56
C GLU A 81 29.49 -44.00 -10.13
N SER A 82 29.05 -44.84 -9.18
CA SER A 82 29.45 -44.78 -7.78
C SER A 82 30.99 -44.77 -7.66
N PRO A 83 31.57 -43.99 -6.73
CA PRO A 83 33.00 -44.06 -6.41
C PRO A 83 33.48 -45.46 -5.97
N LEU A 84 32.56 -46.39 -5.72
CA LEU A 84 32.86 -47.77 -5.29
C LEU A 84 33.12 -48.77 -6.42
N LYS A 85 33.19 -48.35 -7.70
CA LYS A 85 33.54 -49.24 -8.83
C LYS A 85 34.90 -48.99 -9.49
N LYS A 86 35.75 -48.12 -8.91
CA LYS A 86 37.17 -47.99 -9.29
C LYS A 86 38.13 -48.87 -8.47
N ILE A 87 37.61 -49.74 -7.58
CA ILE A 87 38.40 -50.68 -6.76
C ILE A 87 38.24 -52.14 -7.22
N GLN A 88 37.54 -52.41 -8.34
CA GLN A 88 37.43 -53.77 -8.89
C GLN A 88 37.67 -53.78 -10.40
N LYS A 89 38.88 -53.43 -10.83
CA LYS A 89 39.38 -53.82 -12.16
C LYS A 89 40.90 -53.69 -12.35
N GLU A 90 41.69 -53.88 -11.30
CA GLU A 90 43.12 -54.18 -11.42
C GLU A 90 43.48 -55.17 -10.31
N ASP A 91 42.99 -56.41 -10.42
CA ASP A 91 43.54 -57.57 -9.70
C ASP A 91 42.98 -58.86 -10.31
N VAL A 92 43.37 -59.12 -11.55
CA VAL A 92 43.48 -60.49 -12.08
C VAL A 92 44.76 -60.52 -12.89
N ASN A 93 45.89 -60.72 -12.20
CA ASN A 93 47.07 -61.49 -12.62
C ASN A 93 48.33 -61.03 -11.87
N ALA A 94 48.58 -61.60 -10.68
CA ALA A 94 49.89 -62.16 -10.32
C ALA A 94 49.87 -62.63 -8.86
N ALA A 95 49.83 -63.95 -8.70
CA ALA A 95 50.13 -64.62 -7.45
C ALA A 95 51.63 -64.53 -7.15
N SER A 96 52.00 -64.26 -5.89
CA SER A 96 52.86 -65.11 -5.05
C SER A 96 53.68 -64.32 -4.01
N THR A 97 53.82 -64.95 -2.84
CA THR A 97 54.80 -64.74 -1.75
C THR A 97 54.63 -63.60 -0.73
N ASN A 98 54.27 -64.04 0.49
CA ASN A 98 54.78 -63.66 1.82
C ASN A 98 55.69 -62.43 1.94
N SER A 99 55.30 -61.45 2.77
CA SER A 99 55.88 -61.23 4.11
C SER A 99 55.46 -59.87 4.68
N LEU A 100 55.13 -59.88 5.97
CA LEU A 100 55.00 -58.71 6.83
C LEU A 100 56.27 -57.85 6.81
N SER A 101 56.08 -56.52 6.80
CA SER A 101 56.81 -55.47 7.53
C SER A 101 57.27 -54.29 6.67
N ALA A 102 57.08 -53.09 7.24
CA ALA A 102 57.80 -51.84 7.01
C ALA A 102 57.36 -50.90 5.87
N GLU A 103 57.32 -49.63 6.26
CA GLU A 103 57.58 -48.41 5.48
C GLU A 103 56.45 -47.79 4.63
N TYR A 104 55.69 -46.93 5.31
CA TYR A 104 55.12 -45.70 4.73
C TYR A 104 56.14 -44.57 4.93
N GLN A 105 57.06 -44.42 3.98
CA GLN A 105 57.81 -43.19 3.70
C GLN A 105 57.71 -42.92 2.19
N GLN A 106 57.79 -41.64 1.81
CA GLN A 106 57.89 -41.12 0.45
C GLN A 106 56.59 -41.17 -0.40
N TYR A 107 56.05 -40.09 -0.95
CA TYR A 107 56.60 -38.79 -1.32
C TYR A 107 55.49 -37.74 -1.34
N SER A 108 55.74 -36.62 -0.68
CA SER A 108 55.28 -35.29 -1.10
C SER A 108 56.43 -34.59 -1.83
N ALA A 109 56.17 -34.16 -3.06
CA ALA A 109 56.89 -33.16 -3.86
C ALA A 109 55.82 -32.63 -4.83
N GLU A 110 55.57 -31.34 -5.05
CA GLU A 110 56.41 -30.13 -5.06
C GLU A 110 55.50 -28.91 -4.77
N SER A 111 56.03 -27.87 -4.11
CA SER A 111 56.06 -26.47 -4.58
C SER A 111 56.30 -25.47 -3.43
N ASP A 112 57.59 -25.22 -3.19
CA ASP A 112 58.32 -23.95 -3.04
C ASP A 112 57.83 -22.78 -2.16
N GLU A 113 58.72 -22.47 -1.20
CA GLU A 113 59.32 -21.18 -0.83
C GLU A 113 58.43 -19.97 -0.45
N ILE A 114 58.46 -19.63 0.85
CA ILE A 114 58.78 -18.27 1.36
C ILE A 114 59.39 -18.46 2.77
N GLU A 115 60.58 -17.89 2.97
CA GLU A 115 61.33 -17.82 4.23
C GLU A 115 60.60 -16.94 5.26
N HIS A 116 60.40 -17.47 6.48
CA HIS A 116 60.55 -16.68 7.72
C HIS A 116 60.86 -17.59 8.91
N ALA A 117 61.79 -17.12 9.71
CA ALA A 117 62.43 -17.79 10.82
C ALA A 117 61.57 -17.81 12.09
N ASP A 118 61.86 -18.83 12.91
CA ASP A 118 61.72 -18.93 14.38
C ASP A 118 60.33 -18.72 15.02
N GLU A 119 59.74 -19.84 15.45
CA GLU A 119 59.10 -20.13 16.76
C GLU A 119 58.06 -21.26 16.58
N ILE A 120 58.45 -22.50 16.86
CA ILE A 120 57.54 -23.64 17.04
C ILE A 120 57.53 -23.98 18.53
N ASP A 121 56.36 -23.87 19.14
CA ASP A 121 56.07 -24.16 20.53
C ASP A 121 56.35 -25.63 20.91
N ASP A 122 57.03 -25.82 22.05
CA ASP A 122 57.34 -27.08 22.74
C ASP A 122 56.12 -27.73 23.45
N ASP A 123 54.88 -27.34 23.12
CA ASP A 123 53.70 -27.55 23.99
C ASP A 123 52.98 -28.91 23.85
N VAL A 124 53.60 -29.93 23.24
CA VAL A 124 52.95 -31.25 23.02
C VAL A 124 53.53 -32.36 23.93
N MET A 125 54.51 -32.05 24.78
CA MET A 125 55.12 -33.02 25.72
C MET A 125 54.72 -32.83 27.20
N SER A 126 53.92 -31.82 27.54
CA SER A 126 53.50 -31.50 28.92
C SER A 126 52.27 -32.29 29.41
N ASP A 127 51.40 -32.80 28.53
CA ASP A 127 50.15 -33.50 28.89
C ASP A 127 50.34 -34.83 29.66
N SER A 128 51.54 -35.43 29.61
CA SER A 128 51.83 -36.66 30.38
C SER A 128 52.13 -36.39 31.86
N ALA A 129 52.59 -35.20 32.21
CA ALA A 129 52.91 -34.83 33.59
C ALA A 129 51.68 -34.35 34.40
N GLU A 130 50.66 -33.81 33.74
CA GLU A 130 49.40 -33.41 34.41
C GLU A 130 48.55 -34.61 34.83
N ASN A 131 48.55 -35.71 34.05
CA ASN A 131 47.74 -36.90 34.33
C ASN A 131 48.17 -37.69 35.58
N ASP A 132 49.47 -37.71 35.90
CA ASP A 132 49.98 -38.40 37.10
C ASP A 132 49.62 -37.62 38.38
N ASN A 133 49.56 -36.29 38.31
CA ASN A 133 49.19 -35.42 39.43
C ASN A 133 47.70 -35.55 39.81
N ASP A 134 46.81 -35.64 38.82
CA ASP A 134 45.36 -35.83 39.05
C ASP A 134 45.04 -37.19 39.71
N MET A 135 45.77 -38.25 39.32
CA MET A 135 45.61 -39.57 39.94
C MET A 135 46.12 -39.59 41.38
N GLU A 136 47.27 -38.99 41.67
CA GLU A 136 47.79 -38.87 43.03
C GLU A 136 46.85 -38.05 43.92
N GLU A 137 46.31 -36.94 43.41
CA GLU A 137 45.31 -36.13 44.12
C GLU A 137 44.05 -36.95 44.41
N MET A 138 43.50 -37.65 43.41
CA MET A 138 42.31 -38.48 43.58
C MET A 138 42.52 -39.59 44.63
N ILE A 139 43.67 -40.26 44.62
CA ILE A 139 44.03 -41.28 45.61
C ILE A 139 44.11 -40.66 47.01
N SER A 140 44.67 -39.46 47.13
CA SER A 140 44.79 -38.76 48.42
C SER A 140 43.44 -38.32 49.01
N LEU A 141 42.49 -37.93 48.17
CA LEU A 141 41.16 -37.48 48.57
C LEU A 141 40.20 -38.65 48.87
N LEU A 142 40.43 -39.81 48.27
CA LEU A 142 39.52 -40.96 48.34
C LEU A 142 39.14 -41.37 49.76
N PRO A 143 40.07 -41.50 50.74
CA PRO A 143 39.72 -41.87 52.11
C PRO A 143 38.77 -40.87 52.78
N ILE A 144 39.01 -39.57 52.54
CA ILE A 144 38.21 -38.47 53.09
C ILE A 144 36.81 -38.49 52.45
N VAL A 145 36.74 -38.63 51.12
CA VAL A 145 35.47 -38.74 50.38
C VAL A 145 34.67 -39.96 50.84
N MET A 146 35.33 -41.11 51.03
CA MET A 146 34.68 -42.32 51.53
C MET A 146 34.12 -42.14 52.95
N GLU A 147 34.84 -41.43 53.83
CA GLU A 147 34.35 -41.12 55.18
C GLU A 147 33.12 -40.22 55.15
N GLU A 148 33.14 -39.14 54.34
CA GLU A 148 32.01 -38.22 54.19
C GLU A 148 30.79 -38.90 53.56
N LEU A 149 31.00 -39.72 52.51
CA LEU A 149 29.93 -40.52 51.92
C LEU A 149 29.37 -41.55 52.90
N LYS A 150 30.20 -42.12 53.77
CA LYS A 150 29.76 -43.03 54.82
C LYS A 150 28.90 -42.30 55.86
N LYS A 151 29.31 -41.11 56.30
CA LYS A 151 28.53 -40.25 57.21
C LYS A 151 27.17 -39.89 56.58
N ALA A 152 27.12 -39.64 55.28
CA ALA A 152 25.90 -39.33 54.54
C ALA A 152 25.06 -40.57 54.15
N ASN A 153 25.51 -41.79 54.47
CA ASN A 153 24.91 -43.06 54.05
C ASN A 153 24.72 -43.16 52.51
N LYS A 154 25.78 -42.79 51.76
CA LYS A 154 25.84 -42.79 50.29
C LYS A 154 27.01 -43.56 49.70
N LEU A 155 27.81 -44.19 50.56
CA LEU A 155 29.04 -44.90 50.14
C LEU A 155 28.74 -46.08 49.21
N GLU A 156 27.65 -46.81 49.44
CA GLU A 156 27.29 -47.99 48.64
C GLU A 156 26.88 -47.61 47.21
N GLU A 157 26.09 -46.56 47.05
CA GLU A 157 25.71 -46.03 45.73
C GLU A 157 26.93 -45.49 44.96
N TYR A 158 27.87 -44.86 45.66
CA TYR A 158 29.12 -44.36 45.06
C TYR A 158 30.04 -45.49 44.58
N ILE A 159 30.21 -46.55 45.38
CA ILE A 159 30.94 -47.77 44.98
C ILE A 159 30.27 -48.42 43.77
N SER A 160 28.93 -48.49 43.77
CA SER A 160 28.17 -49.05 42.66
C SER A 160 28.33 -48.23 41.39
N PHE A 161 28.29 -46.89 41.47
CA PHE A 161 28.56 -46.01 40.35
C PHE A 161 29.95 -46.26 39.75
N HIS A 162 31.00 -46.25 40.56
CA HIS A 162 32.37 -46.48 40.09
C HIS A 162 32.55 -47.87 39.47
N ARG A 163 31.89 -48.89 40.02
CA ARG A 163 31.87 -50.24 39.41
C ARG A 163 31.19 -50.21 38.04
N LEU A 164 30.08 -49.51 37.89
CA LEU A 164 29.40 -49.39 36.60
C LEU A 164 30.25 -48.61 35.58
N VAL A 165 30.99 -47.60 36.02
CA VAL A 165 31.92 -46.85 35.15
C VAL A 165 33.12 -47.72 34.76
N SER A 166 33.75 -48.44 35.70
CA SER A 166 34.89 -49.31 35.40
C SER A 166 34.53 -50.48 34.50
N GLU A 167 33.30 -50.99 34.63
CA GLU A 167 32.75 -52.01 33.73
C GLU A 167 32.22 -51.43 32.41
N SER A 168 32.35 -50.12 32.17
CA SER A 168 31.79 -49.40 30.99
C SER A 168 30.29 -49.60 30.78
N LYS A 169 29.54 -49.88 31.86
CA LYS A 169 28.09 -50.07 31.87
C LYS A 169 27.33 -48.77 32.08
N PHE A 170 27.98 -47.73 32.61
CA PHE A 170 27.37 -46.42 32.80
C PHE A 170 27.71 -45.46 31.63
N PRO A 171 26.71 -44.94 30.89
CA PRO A 171 26.96 -44.04 29.77
C PRO A 171 27.37 -42.64 30.25
N LEU A 172 28.67 -42.32 30.19
CA LEU A 172 29.21 -41.00 30.58
C LEU A 172 28.75 -39.83 29.67
N GLN A 173 28.09 -40.12 28.56
CA GLN A 173 27.45 -39.10 27.70
C GLN A 173 25.97 -38.89 28.02
N ASN A 174 25.43 -39.58 29.03
CA ASN A 174 24.04 -39.43 29.43
C ASN A 174 23.80 -38.03 30.01
N ILE A 175 22.70 -37.41 29.60
CA ILE A 175 22.36 -36.05 30.03
C ILE A 175 22.29 -35.90 31.55
N ALA A 176 21.81 -36.91 32.29
CA ALA A 176 21.76 -36.85 33.75
C ALA A 176 23.15 -36.74 34.39
N TYR A 177 24.13 -37.44 33.82
CA TYR A 177 25.52 -37.39 34.27
C TYR A 177 26.20 -36.08 33.88
N LEU A 178 25.97 -35.59 32.65
CA LEU A 178 26.50 -34.30 32.23
C LEU A 178 25.93 -33.13 33.07
N LEU A 179 24.64 -33.18 33.40
CA LEU A 179 24.00 -32.20 34.28
C LEU A 179 24.54 -32.28 35.73
N PHE A 180 24.83 -33.49 36.23
CA PHE A 180 25.49 -33.67 37.51
C PHE A 180 26.91 -33.08 37.49
N ASN A 181 27.70 -33.36 36.46
CA ASN A 181 29.04 -32.78 36.31
C ASN A 181 29.01 -31.25 36.26
N ASP A 182 27.99 -30.66 35.64
CA ASP A 182 27.83 -29.21 35.66
C ASP A 182 27.55 -28.67 37.07
N VAL A 183 26.77 -29.40 37.89
CA VAL A 183 26.57 -29.05 39.32
C VAL A 183 27.88 -29.14 40.09
N VAL A 184 28.67 -30.20 39.89
CA VAL A 184 30.00 -30.35 40.52
C VAL A 184 30.88 -29.16 40.14
N ARG A 185 31.01 -28.85 38.84
CA ARG A 185 31.78 -27.71 38.34
C ARG A 185 31.32 -26.39 38.94
N TRP A 186 30.01 -26.17 39.06
CA TRP A 186 29.48 -24.96 39.66
C TRP A 186 29.98 -24.75 41.08
N PHE A 187 29.94 -25.78 41.93
CA PHE A 187 30.44 -25.69 43.31
C PHE A 187 31.96 -25.57 43.40
N SER A 188 32.70 -25.99 42.37
CA SER A 188 34.16 -25.82 42.27
C SER A 188 34.59 -24.42 41.80
N LEU A 189 33.70 -23.60 41.24
CA LEU A 189 34.02 -22.25 40.76
C LEU A 189 33.82 -21.21 41.85
N GLU A 190 34.68 -20.19 41.92
CA GLU A 190 34.44 -19.04 42.82
C GLU A 190 33.29 -18.14 42.34
N GLN A 191 33.07 -18.09 41.02
CA GLN A 191 32.08 -17.22 40.39
C GLN A 191 31.29 -17.93 39.29
N SER A 192 29.98 -17.69 39.27
CA SER A 192 29.06 -18.25 38.27
C SER A 192 29.33 -17.84 36.80
N SER A 193 30.08 -16.76 36.58
CA SER A 193 30.45 -16.24 35.25
C SER A 193 31.40 -17.16 34.48
N HIS A 194 32.17 -17.99 35.18
CA HIS A 194 33.13 -18.93 34.59
C HIS A 194 32.49 -20.24 34.13
N MET A 195 31.20 -20.43 34.37
CA MET A 195 30.52 -21.66 33.98
C MET A 195 30.51 -21.84 32.46
N ARG A 196 30.94 -23.01 32.00
CA ARG A 196 30.89 -23.46 30.60
C ARG A 196 30.01 -24.71 30.52
N TYR A 197 29.16 -24.76 29.49
CA TYR A 197 28.23 -25.87 29.26
C TYR A 197 28.62 -26.61 28.00
N SER A 198 28.53 -27.95 28.03
CA SER A 198 28.66 -28.76 26.83
C SER A 198 27.52 -28.50 25.84
N ASN A 199 27.69 -28.90 24.58
CA ASN A 199 26.66 -28.71 23.56
C ASN A 199 25.41 -29.54 23.84
N GLU A 200 25.58 -30.73 24.39
CA GLU A 200 24.51 -31.66 24.79
C GLU A 200 23.66 -31.07 25.91
N VAL A 201 24.31 -30.47 26.93
CA VAL A 201 23.61 -29.80 28.03
C VAL A 201 22.89 -28.54 27.53
N LYS A 202 23.53 -27.74 26.67
CA LYS A 202 22.86 -26.59 26.03
C LYS A 202 21.63 -27.03 25.24
N LEU A 203 21.72 -28.14 24.50
CA LEU A 203 20.61 -28.68 23.71
C LEU A 203 19.45 -29.13 24.60
N PHE A 204 19.73 -29.83 25.71
CA PHE A 204 18.73 -30.21 26.71
C PHE A 204 17.99 -29.00 27.27
N TRP A 205 18.73 -27.99 27.75
CA TRP A 205 18.13 -26.78 28.31
C TRP A 205 17.35 -25.97 27.28
N ARG A 206 17.83 -25.89 26.03
CA ARG A 206 17.10 -25.27 24.92
C ARG A 206 15.79 -26.01 24.63
N THR A 207 15.82 -27.34 24.62
CA THR A 207 14.64 -28.18 24.35
C THR A 207 13.59 -27.99 25.43
N GLY A 208 13.98 -28.06 26.71
CA GLY A 208 13.04 -27.82 27.80
C GLY A 208 12.54 -26.37 27.86
N LEU A 209 13.37 -25.37 27.55
CA LEU A 209 12.93 -23.98 27.40
C LEU A 209 11.91 -23.80 26.26
N ARG A 210 12.06 -24.53 25.15
CA ARG A 210 11.10 -24.50 24.03
C ARG A 210 9.76 -25.12 24.40
N LEU A 211 9.79 -26.28 25.06
CA LEU A 211 8.58 -27.03 25.40
C LEU A 211 7.79 -26.41 26.57
N PHE A 212 8.50 -25.86 27.56
CA PHE A 212 7.91 -25.48 28.85
C PHE A 212 8.20 -24.02 29.25
N HIS A 213 8.78 -23.25 28.31
CA HIS A 213 9.11 -21.84 28.49
C HIS A 213 10.00 -21.57 29.72
N GLY A 214 10.00 -20.33 30.20
CA GLY A 214 10.79 -19.91 31.35
C GLY A 214 10.41 -20.56 32.68
N LYS A 215 9.29 -21.29 32.76
CA LYS A 215 8.89 -22.01 33.97
C LYS A 215 9.81 -23.21 34.20
N PHE A 216 10.18 -23.93 33.14
CA PHE A 216 11.11 -25.05 33.24
C PHE A 216 12.49 -24.65 33.76
N LEU A 217 13.07 -23.58 33.23
CA LEU A 217 14.38 -23.09 33.72
C LEU A 217 14.34 -22.68 35.19
N ARG A 218 13.23 -22.10 35.66
CA ARG A 218 13.07 -21.72 37.07
C ARG A 218 12.88 -22.93 37.97
N PHE A 219 12.03 -23.86 37.56
CA PHE A 219 11.77 -25.09 38.29
C PHE A 219 13.03 -25.95 38.45
N MET A 220 13.74 -26.16 37.34
CA MET A 220 14.95 -26.98 37.32
C MET A 220 16.18 -26.27 37.91
N GLY A 221 16.20 -24.94 37.94
CA GLY A 221 17.36 -24.18 38.44
C GLY A 221 17.43 -24.05 39.95
N GLY A 222 16.30 -24.18 40.65
CA GLY A 222 16.22 -23.88 42.08
C GLY A 222 16.42 -22.38 42.37
N SER A 223 16.55 -22.04 43.65
CA SER A 223 16.65 -20.65 44.10
C SER A 223 18.10 -20.17 44.08
N LYS A 224 18.52 -19.57 42.96
CA LYS A 224 19.83 -18.91 42.84
C LYS A 224 19.84 -17.63 43.68
N GLY A 225 20.61 -17.58 44.77
CA GLY A 225 20.89 -16.35 45.51
C GLY A 225 19.90 -15.97 46.63
N THR A 226 19.02 -16.87 47.08
CA THR A 226 18.14 -16.62 48.24
C THR A 226 18.92 -16.17 49.46
N GLY A 227 20.07 -16.80 49.74
CA GLY A 227 20.96 -16.40 50.83
C GLY A 227 21.54 -14.99 50.68
N GLN A 228 21.92 -14.57 49.46
CA GLN A 228 22.49 -13.25 49.21
C GLN A 228 21.44 -12.13 49.24
N ILE A 229 20.21 -12.42 48.81
CA ILE A 229 19.07 -11.49 48.87
C ILE A 229 18.63 -11.30 50.33
N VAL A 230 18.53 -12.39 51.10
CA VAL A 230 18.22 -12.37 52.54
C VAL A 230 19.29 -11.60 53.32
N ASN A 231 20.56 -11.73 52.93
CA ASN A 231 21.68 -11.04 53.58
C ASN A 231 21.97 -9.62 53.03
N LYS A 232 21.16 -9.08 52.10
CA LYS A 232 21.35 -7.77 51.44
C LYS A 232 22.71 -7.57 50.75
N GLN A 233 23.40 -8.65 50.38
CA GLN A 233 24.74 -8.62 49.76
C GLN A 233 24.71 -8.80 48.23
N SER A 234 23.54 -8.72 47.60
CA SER A 234 23.41 -8.97 46.17
C SER A 234 24.11 -7.88 45.34
N THR A 235 25.24 -8.23 44.72
CA THR A 235 25.86 -7.42 43.67
C THR A 235 25.42 -7.99 42.31
N PRO A 236 24.90 -7.18 41.37
CA PRO A 236 24.47 -7.69 40.07
C PRO A 236 25.59 -8.46 39.37
N GLY A 237 25.38 -9.76 39.10
CA GLY A 237 26.34 -10.62 38.41
C GLY A 237 27.29 -11.46 39.28
N LEU A 238 27.32 -11.26 40.60
CA LEU A 238 28.14 -12.06 41.53
C LEU A 238 27.27 -12.94 42.43
N CYS A 239 26.99 -14.16 41.95
CA CYS A 239 26.39 -15.21 42.78
C CYS A 239 27.50 -16.10 43.34
N SER A 240 27.60 -16.16 44.68
CA SER A 240 28.49 -17.11 45.36
C SER A 240 27.96 -18.52 45.17
N THR A 241 28.73 -19.34 44.48
CA THR A 241 28.41 -20.74 44.14
C THR A 241 28.29 -21.61 45.38
N THR A 242 29.15 -21.41 46.38
CA THR A 242 29.23 -22.19 47.63
C THR A 242 28.02 -22.00 48.54
N THR A 243 27.34 -20.86 48.45
CA THR A 243 26.12 -20.56 49.24
C THR A 243 24.82 -20.75 48.45
N SER A 244 24.91 -21.25 47.22
CA SER A 244 23.76 -21.37 46.33
C SER A 244 22.97 -22.66 46.58
N ASN A 245 21.64 -22.57 46.61
CA ASN A 245 20.75 -23.73 46.72
C ASN A 245 20.11 -24.02 45.35
N ILE A 246 20.91 -24.62 44.47
CA ILE A 246 20.51 -24.97 43.10
C ILE A 246 20.16 -26.46 42.98
N ASN A 247 19.19 -26.76 42.12
CA ASN A 247 18.90 -28.16 41.75
C ASN A 247 19.78 -28.59 40.57
N PHE A 248 19.85 -27.74 39.54
CA PHE A 248 20.76 -27.89 38.41
C PHE A 248 21.33 -26.53 37.98
N VAL A 249 22.48 -26.57 37.33
CA VAL A 249 23.13 -25.36 36.80
C VAL A 249 22.48 -25.00 35.48
N VAL A 250 21.51 -24.09 35.54
CA VAL A 250 20.77 -23.65 34.35
C VAL A 250 21.51 -22.50 33.64
N PRO A 251 21.81 -22.62 32.33
CA PRO A 251 22.37 -21.54 31.54
C PRO A 251 21.46 -20.31 31.50
N ASN A 252 22.04 -19.12 31.40
CA ASN A 252 21.28 -17.91 31.15
C ASN A 252 20.53 -18.03 29.81
N ARG A 253 19.32 -17.46 29.71
CA ARG A 253 18.56 -17.38 28.46
C ARG A 253 19.39 -16.84 27.31
N ASN A 254 20.25 -15.86 27.55
CA ASN A 254 21.12 -15.30 26.50
C ASN A 254 22.13 -16.34 25.96
N ALA A 255 22.68 -17.21 26.82
CA ALA A 255 23.55 -18.31 26.41
C ALA A 255 22.78 -19.42 25.66
N LEU A 256 21.47 -19.54 25.93
CA LEU A 256 20.57 -20.42 25.19
C LEU A 256 20.06 -19.78 23.88
N ALA A 257 20.15 -18.45 23.75
CA ALA A 257 19.60 -17.64 22.65
C ALA A 257 20.49 -17.56 21.40
N GLU A 258 21.68 -18.18 21.41
CA GLU A 258 22.44 -18.44 20.18
C GLU A 258 21.70 -19.48 19.31
N GLU A 259 20.59 -19.06 18.71
CA GLU A 259 20.05 -19.74 17.54
C GLU A 259 21.01 -19.46 16.38
N LYS A 260 21.53 -20.52 15.75
CA LYS A 260 21.80 -20.45 14.32
C LYS A 260 20.49 -19.98 13.69
N LYS A 261 20.41 -18.70 13.32
CA LYS A 261 19.24 -18.14 12.65
C LYS A 261 19.11 -18.90 11.33
N PHE A 262 18.26 -19.93 11.32
CA PHE A 262 17.95 -20.73 10.12
C PHE A 262 17.32 -19.86 9.02
N VAL A 263 16.80 -18.70 9.40
CA VAL A 263 16.28 -17.68 8.51
C VAL A 263 17.29 -16.55 8.44
N ASN A 264 17.86 -16.35 7.26
CA ASN A 264 18.69 -15.19 6.96
C ASN A 264 17.82 -13.94 7.20
N GLU A 265 18.11 -13.18 8.27
CA GLU A 265 17.34 -11.99 8.66
C GLU A 265 17.31 -10.91 7.58
N SER A 266 18.18 -11.03 6.57
CA SER A 266 18.55 -9.89 5.76
C SER A 266 17.46 -9.43 4.79
N LYS A 267 16.61 -10.29 4.20
CA LYS A 267 15.57 -9.85 3.24
C LYS A 267 14.35 -10.77 3.13
N PRO A 268 13.12 -10.20 3.08
CA PRO A 268 11.92 -10.89 2.63
C PRO A 268 12.15 -11.61 1.30
N GLY A 269 11.67 -12.85 1.18
CA GLY A 269 11.89 -13.68 0.00
C GLY A 269 11.60 -15.15 0.22
N ILE A 270 11.98 -15.95 -0.78
CA ILE A 270 11.89 -17.42 -0.76
C ILE A 270 13.18 -18.01 -0.18
N PHE A 271 13.03 -18.92 0.78
CA PHE A 271 14.12 -19.62 1.44
C PHE A 271 14.56 -20.84 0.63
N ASN A 272 15.32 -20.59 -0.44
CA ASN A 272 15.78 -21.65 -1.34
C ASN A 272 16.59 -22.73 -0.61
N GLU A 273 17.41 -22.37 0.38
CA GLU A 273 18.18 -23.33 1.19
C GLU A 273 17.29 -24.22 2.04
N MET A 274 16.22 -23.67 2.63
CA MET A 274 15.23 -24.45 3.38
C MET A 274 14.47 -25.40 2.45
N ILE A 275 14.04 -24.92 1.28
CA ILE A 275 13.35 -25.76 0.28
C ILE A 275 14.25 -26.90 -0.18
N LYS A 276 15.53 -26.64 -0.47
CA LYS A 276 16.51 -27.67 -0.83
C LYS A 276 16.72 -28.67 0.30
N SER A 277 16.95 -28.20 1.53
CA SER A 277 17.11 -29.06 2.70
C SER A 277 15.89 -29.95 2.93
N LEU A 278 14.68 -29.42 2.72
CA LEU A 278 13.46 -30.22 2.76
C LEU A 278 13.43 -31.26 1.65
N ALA A 279 13.74 -30.87 0.41
CA ALA A 279 13.77 -31.78 -0.74
C ALA A 279 14.85 -32.88 -0.63
N ASP A 280 16.02 -32.56 -0.06
CA ASP A 280 17.15 -33.50 0.08
C ASP A 280 17.00 -34.41 1.31
N SER A 281 16.11 -34.08 2.23
CA SER A 281 15.90 -34.89 3.42
C SER A 281 15.18 -36.21 3.10
N ASP A 282 15.59 -37.30 3.76
CA ASP A 282 14.94 -38.63 3.72
C ASP A 282 13.44 -38.61 4.08
N PHE A 283 12.91 -37.45 4.47
CA PHE A 283 11.49 -37.21 4.74
C PHE A 283 10.64 -37.08 3.47
N THR A 284 11.26 -36.88 2.30
CA THR A 284 10.58 -36.76 1.01
C THR A 284 10.60 -38.09 0.28
N ASP A 285 9.64 -38.93 0.62
CA ASP A 285 9.19 -39.92 -0.35
C ASP A 285 8.68 -39.12 -1.56
N ASN A 286 9.25 -39.32 -2.76
CA ASN A 286 8.90 -38.60 -3.99
C ASN A 286 7.40 -38.72 -4.35
N THR A 287 6.66 -39.57 -3.65
CA THR A 287 5.20 -39.72 -3.74
C THR A 287 4.40 -38.75 -2.87
N LYS A 288 5.03 -38.07 -1.91
CA LYS A 288 4.34 -37.19 -0.97
C LYS A 288 3.82 -35.92 -1.62
N THR A 289 2.61 -35.56 -1.21
CA THR A 289 1.94 -34.36 -1.65
C THR A 289 1.97 -33.31 -0.55
N TYR A 290 2.40 -32.10 -0.88
CA TYR A 290 2.50 -31.00 0.07
C TYR A 290 1.40 -29.97 -0.16
N LYS A 291 1.15 -29.16 0.87
CA LYS A 291 0.36 -27.92 0.77
C LYS A 291 1.19 -26.73 1.22
N VAL A 292 0.90 -25.58 0.60
CA VAL A 292 1.42 -24.28 1.02
C VAL A 292 0.36 -23.57 1.84
N CYS A 293 0.65 -23.28 3.10
CA CYS A 293 -0.21 -22.47 3.97
C CYS A 293 0.36 -21.06 4.05
N VAL A 294 -0.47 -20.04 3.88
CA VAL A 294 -0.04 -18.63 4.01
C VAL A 294 -0.72 -18.02 5.22
N ASP A 295 0.09 -17.62 6.20
CA ASP A 295 -0.34 -17.05 7.48
C ASP A 295 0.17 -15.62 7.64
N GLY A 296 -0.66 -14.73 8.18
CA GLY A 296 -0.33 -13.32 8.40
C GLY A 296 -0.26 -13.01 9.88
N LYS A 297 0.90 -12.58 10.37
CA LYS A 297 1.08 -12.16 11.77
C LYS A 297 1.26 -10.65 11.85
N LYS A 298 0.43 -10.00 12.66
CA LYS A 298 0.57 -8.56 12.93
C LYS A 298 1.93 -8.28 13.57
N ILE A 299 2.63 -7.28 13.04
CA ILE A 299 3.86 -6.78 13.64
C ILE A 299 3.58 -5.49 14.40
N ASN A 300 4.37 -5.26 15.44
CA ASN A 300 4.29 -4.02 16.18
C ASN A 300 4.65 -2.86 15.24
N LEU A 301 3.86 -1.77 15.27
CA LEU A 301 4.09 -0.58 14.44
C LEU A 301 5.44 0.12 14.74
N SER A 302 6.07 -0.22 15.86
CA SER A 302 7.43 0.19 16.20
C SER A 302 8.52 -0.57 15.44
N SER A 303 8.19 -1.66 14.75
CA SER A 303 9.15 -2.37 13.90
C SER A 303 9.46 -1.54 12.66
N ASN A 304 10.75 -1.38 12.35
CA ASN A 304 11.25 -0.57 11.22
C ASN A 304 11.06 -1.25 9.85
N GLY A 305 10.17 -2.24 9.73
CA GLY A 305 9.96 -2.98 8.49
C GLY A 305 9.13 -2.17 7.50
N GLU A 306 9.68 -1.91 6.31
CA GLU A 306 8.92 -1.40 5.17
C GLU A 306 8.19 -2.53 4.44
N VAL A 307 7.09 -2.21 3.78
CA VAL A 307 6.39 -3.14 2.88
C VAL A 307 7.35 -3.64 1.82
N ASP A 308 7.41 -4.95 1.69
CA ASP A 308 8.32 -5.68 0.81
C ASP A 308 7.60 -6.96 0.38
N LEU A 309 7.01 -6.90 -0.82
CA LEU A 309 6.25 -7.98 -1.42
C LEU A 309 7.04 -8.58 -2.59
N TRP A 310 8.37 -8.61 -2.47
CA TRP A 310 9.28 -9.15 -3.49
C TRP A 310 9.20 -8.41 -4.83
N GLY A 311 8.90 -7.10 -4.80
CA GLY A 311 8.73 -6.27 -5.98
C GLY A 311 7.32 -6.32 -6.59
N TYR A 312 6.37 -7.03 -5.96
CA TYR A 312 4.97 -7.08 -6.40
C TYR A 312 4.08 -6.00 -5.76
N GLU A 313 4.63 -5.15 -4.90
CA GLU A 313 3.94 -3.97 -4.39
C GLU A 313 3.66 -2.90 -5.47
N ASP A 314 2.82 -1.93 -5.13
CA ASP A 314 2.52 -0.81 -6.03
C ASP A 314 3.75 0.07 -6.27
N LYS A 315 4.00 0.41 -7.53
CA LYS A 315 5.11 1.27 -7.91
C LYS A 315 5.02 2.66 -7.25
N PRO A 316 6.16 3.24 -6.83
CA PRO A 316 7.49 2.62 -6.85
C PRO A 316 7.66 1.54 -5.78
N THR A 317 8.32 0.44 -6.14
CA THR A 317 8.65 -0.66 -5.21
C THR A 317 9.63 -0.20 -4.13
N LYS A 318 9.82 -0.98 -3.07
CA LYS A 318 10.83 -0.69 -2.03
C LYS A 318 12.22 -0.59 -2.62
N GLU A 319 12.57 -1.50 -3.54
CA GLU A 319 13.85 -1.48 -4.25
C GLU A 319 13.99 -0.23 -5.13
N GLU A 320 12.98 0.11 -5.94
CA GLU A 320 12.98 1.32 -6.76
C GLU A 320 13.13 2.60 -5.91
N LYS A 321 12.51 2.64 -4.71
CA LYS A 321 12.66 3.74 -3.76
C LYS A 321 14.07 3.81 -3.18
N ASN A 322 14.67 2.69 -2.83
CA ASN A 322 16.04 2.62 -2.32
C ASN A 322 17.05 3.05 -3.38
N GLU A 323 16.89 2.60 -4.62
CA GLU A 323 17.73 3.01 -5.75
C GLU A 323 17.56 4.50 -6.07
N ARG A 324 16.34 5.04 -6.03
CA ARG A 324 16.10 6.48 -6.15
C ARG A 324 16.86 7.25 -5.06
N THR A 325 16.71 6.87 -3.80
CA THR A 325 17.41 7.49 -2.67
C THR A 325 18.94 7.43 -2.84
N LYS A 326 19.48 6.28 -3.28
CA LYS A 326 20.91 6.11 -3.55
C LYS A 326 21.41 7.07 -4.63
N ARG A 327 20.72 7.14 -5.77
CA ARG A 327 21.07 8.05 -6.88
C ARG A 327 21.02 9.53 -6.48
N GLU A 328 20.00 9.90 -5.71
CA GLU A 328 19.86 11.28 -5.22
C GLU A 328 21.01 11.65 -4.26
N ILE A 329 21.41 10.76 -3.35
CA ILE A 329 22.55 10.99 -2.46
C ILE A 329 23.86 11.05 -3.25
N GLU A 330 24.03 10.24 -4.30
CA GLU A 330 25.22 10.27 -5.16
C GLU A 330 25.42 11.63 -5.84
N LEU A 331 24.34 12.27 -6.30
CA LEU A 331 24.40 13.64 -6.84
C LEU A 331 24.85 14.67 -5.78
N VAL A 332 24.39 14.53 -4.54
CA VAL A 332 24.80 15.39 -3.42
C VAL A 332 26.29 15.17 -3.07
N ILE A 333 26.75 13.92 -3.12
CA ILE A 333 28.17 13.59 -2.93
C ILE A 333 29.01 14.24 -4.04
N ARG A 334 28.58 14.19 -5.30
CA ARG A 334 29.28 14.85 -6.41
C ARG A 334 29.42 16.35 -6.18
N LEU A 335 28.35 17.05 -5.78
CA LEU A 335 28.43 18.48 -5.44
C LEU A 335 29.46 18.74 -4.31
N LYS A 336 29.44 17.89 -3.26
CA LYS A 336 30.38 17.99 -2.15
C LYS A 336 31.83 17.80 -2.61
N GLU A 337 32.12 16.79 -3.43
CA GLU A 337 33.46 16.51 -3.96
C GLU A 337 33.99 17.66 -4.81
N HIS A 338 33.15 18.25 -5.67
CA HIS A 338 33.53 19.42 -6.45
C HIS A 338 33.83 20.64 -5.57
N ALA A 339 33.02 20.89 -4.53
CA ALA A 339 33.28 21.97 -3.58
C ALA A 339 34.61 21.75 -2.81
N LEU A 340 34.87 20.53 -2.32
CA LEU A 340 36.12 20.18 -1.64
C LEU A 340 37.35 20.31 -2.55
N LYS A 341 37.23 19.94 -3.82
CA LYS A 341 38.30 20.10 -4.81
C LYS A 341 38.67 21.58 -4.99
N GLN A 342 37.69 22.48 -5.04
CA GLN A 342 37.95 23.92 -5.14
C GLN A 342 38.62 24.47 -3.87
N ILE A 343 38.18 24.02 -2.68
CA ILE A 343 38.84 24.38 -1.41
C ILE A 343 40.31 23.93 -1.40
N ALA A 344 40.60 22.72 -1.90
CA ALA A 344 41.95 22.20 -2.00
C ALA A 344 42.86 23.01 -2.94
N PHE A 345 42.29 23.69 -3.95
CA PHE A 345 43.00 24.63 -4.81
C PHE A 345 43.19 26.03 -4.19
N GLY A 346 42.78 26.22 -2.93
CA GLY A 346 42.89 27.51 -2.24
C GLY A 346 41.75 28.48 -2.54
N HIS A 347 40.72 28.07 -3.28
CA HIS A 347 39.52 28.87 -3.47
C HIS A 347 38.65 28.77 -2.22
N VAL A 348 38.50 29.87 -1.49
CA VAL A 348 37.71 29.89 -0.24
C VAL A 348 36.28 30.36 -0.54
N PHE A 349 36.13 31.24 -1.52
CA PHE A 349 34.87 31.88 -1.88
C PHE A 349 34.42 31.49 -3.29
N THR A 350 33.12 31.66 -3.53
CA THR A 350 32.49 31.38 -4.83
C THR A 350 33.10 32.16 -6.00
N HIS A 351 33.52 33.42 -5.78
CA HIS A 351 34.12 34.25 -6.82
C HIS A 351 35.51 33.77 -7.26
N ASP A 352 36.24 33.06 -6.38
CA ASP A 352 37.59 32.55 -6.64
C ASP A 352 37.59 31.34 -7.58
N CYS A 353 36.45 30.64 -7.70
CA CYS A 353 36.35 29.39 -8.44
C CYS A 353 36.72 29.56 -9.93
N ASN A 354 37.30 28.51 -10.51
CA ASN A 354 37.61 28.44 -11.92
C ASN A 354 36.34 28.41 -12.81
N LEU A 355 36.49 28.68 -14.11
CA LEU A 355 35.35 28.80 -15.04
C LEU A 355 34.53 27.51 -15.13
N GLU A 356 35.17 26.34 -15.15
CA GLU A 356 34.51 25.04 -15.19
C GLU A 356 33.59 24.85 -13.97
N SER A 357 34.08 25.20 -12.78
CA SER A 357 33.31 25.08 -11.53
C SER A 357 32.20 26.13 -11.43
N LYS A 358 32.40 27.31 -12.02
CA LYS A 358 31.36 28.35 -12.15
C LYS A 358 30.18 27.92 -13.02
N ILE A 359 30.34 26.89 -13.85
CA ILE A 359 29.25 26.30 -14.64
C ILE A 359 28.69 25.07 -13.91
N LEU A 360 29.55 24.13 -13.54
CA LEU A 360 29.14 22.82 -13.03
C LEU A 360 28.48 22.87 -11.64
N ILE A 361 28.99 23.69 -10.70
CA ILE A 361 28.41 23.77 -9.34
C ILE A 361 26.98 24.32 -9.37
N PRO A 362 26.67 25.42 -10.08
CA PRO A 362 25.28 25.87 -10.24
C PRO A 362 24.35 24.85 -10.88
N GLU A 363 24.81 24.12 -11.90
CA GLU A 363 24.03 23.04 -12.53
C GLU A 363 23.69 21.94 -11.51
N LEU A 364 24.67 21.48 -10.73
CA LEU A 364 24.44 20.49 -9.67
C LEU A 364 23.51 21.03 -8.57
N CYS A 365 23.68 22.29 -8.16
CA CYS A 365 22.79 22.94 -7.18
C CYS A 365 21.34 22.95 -7.66
N THR A 366 21.10 23.36 -8.90
CA THR A 366 19.74 23.43 -9.47
C THR A 366 19.14 22.04 -9.70
N GLU A 367 19.93 21.04 -10.11
CA GLU A 367 19.49 19.64 -10.20
C GLU A 367 19.08 19.07 -8.82
N ILE A 368 19.88 19.33 -7.78
CA ILE A 368 19.55 18.95 -6.40
C ILE A 368 18.30 19.69 -5.92
N VAL A 369 18.10 20.97 -6.26
CA VAL A 369 16.85 21.68 -5.94
C VAL A 369 15.64 20.98 -6.57
N THR A 370 15.72 20.53 -7.83
CA THR A 370 14.65 19.74 -8.45
C THR A 370 14.35 18.46 -7.67
N ILE A 371 15.39 17.72 -7.25
CA ILE A 371 15.25 16.49 -6.44
C ILE A 371 14.56 16.78 -5.11
N LEU A 372 14.99 17.82 -4.40
CA LEU A 372 14.40 18.20 -3.12
C LEU A 372 12.97 18.69 -3.28
N SER A 373 12.64 19.31 -4.42
CA SER A 373 11.27 19.70 -4.77
C SER A 373 10.35 18.49 -4.98
N ASP A 374 10.85 17.42 -5.60
CA ASP A 374 10.11 16.16 -5.70
C ASP A 374 9.93 15.49 -4.33
N ARG A 375 10.90 15.61 -3.42
CA ARG A 375 10.75 15.13 -2.03
C ARG A 375 9.74 15.96 -1.24
N LEU A 376 9.72 17.28 -1.41
CA LEU A 376 8.68 18.17 -0.86
C LEU A 376 7.29 17.77 -1.35
N LYS A 377 7.14 17.49 -2.64
CA LYS A 377 5.90 16.96 -3.22
C LYS A 377 5.43 15.69 -2.52
N ASP A 378 6.33 14.71 -2.35
CA ASP A 378 6.00 13.44 -1.68
C ASP A 378 5.53 13.68 -0.22
N LEU A 379 6.21 14.57 0.51
CA LEU A 379 5.86 14.94 1.88
C LEU A 379 4.53 15.70 1.98
N ARG A 380 4.27 16.66 1.10
CA ARG A 380 3.00 17.43 1.10
C ARG A 380 1.82 16.53 0.76
N LEU A 381 1.96 15.63 -0.21
CA LEU A 381 0.92 14.65 -0.54
C LEU A 381 0.68 13.69 0.63
N LEU A 382 1.74 13.28 1.33
CA LEU A 382 1.63 12.48 2.55
C LEU A 382 0.92 13.25 3.68
N LYS A 383 1.28 14.53 3.90
CA LYS A 383 0.66 15.42 4.88
C LYS A 383 -0.85 15.54 4.66
N VAL A 384 -1.30 15.75 3.41
CA VAL A 384 -2.72 15.79 3.05
C VAL A 384 -3.41 14.47 3.41
N LYS A 385 -2.87 13.33 2.99
CA LYS A 385 -3.44 12.01 3.30
C LYS A 385 -3.55 11.76 4.80
N LYS A 386 -2.51 12.12 5.57
CA LYS A 386 -2.45 11.95 7.02
C LYS A 386 -3.41 12.89 7.76
N ASN A 387 -3.56 14.13 7.30
CA ASN A 387 -4.56 15.08 7.82
C ASN A 387 -5.99 14.59 7.60
N LEU A 388 -6.31 14.08 6.41
CA LEU A 388 -7.63 13.51 6.12
C LEU A 388 -7.94 12.33 7.05
N PHE A 389 -6.96 11.45 7.25
CA PHE A 389 -7.11 10.32 8.16
C PHE A 389 -7.24 10.78 9.62
N LEU A 390 -6.43 11.75 10.06
CA LEU A 390 -6.53 12.34 11.40
C LEU A 390 -7.91 12.96 11.63
N ASN A 391 -8.44 13.71 10.68
CA ASN A 391 -9.77 14.31 10.81
C ASN A 391 -10.85 13.24 10.93
N SER A 392 -10.77 12.16 10.15
CA SER A 392 -11.68 11.01 10.29
C SER A 392 -11.58 10.34 11.67
N LEU A 393 -10.37 10.26 12.26
CA LEU A 393 -10.20 9.76 13.63
C LEU A 393 -10.78 10.71 14.67
N LEU A 394 -10.56 12.02 14.52
CA LEU A 394 -11.09 13.05 15.41
C LEU A 394 -12.61 13.04 15.42
N GLU A 395 -13.23 12.98 14.24
CA GLU A 395 -14.69 12.84 14.08
C GLU A 395 -15.23 11.60 14.81
N LYS A 396 -14.52 10.46 14.72
CA LYS A 396 -14.91 9.21 15.42
C LYS A 396 -14.70 9.27 16.93
N SER A 397 -13.73 10.06 17.40
CA SER A 397 -13.36 10.14 18.82
C SER A 397 -14.22 11.11 19.63
N GLY A 398 -15.04 11.94 18.97
CA GLY A 398 -15.85 12.97 19.62
C GLY A 398 -15.03 14.20 20.04
N SER A 399 -15.64 15.08 20.84
CA SER A 399 -15.04 16.36 21.25
C SER A 399 -13.84 16.23 22.19
N ASN A 400 -13.74 15.13 22.96
CA ASN A 400 -12.65 14.86 23.89
C ASN A 400 -11.86 13.61 23.47
N TRP A 401 -11.15 13.72 22.35
CA TRP A 401 -10.38 12.63 21.78
C TRP A 401 -9.30 12.07 22.73
N GLN A 402 -8.84 12.86 23.70
CA GLN A 402 -7.86 12.44 24.71
C GLN A 402 -8.41 11.34 25.63
N LYS A 403 -9.73 11.24 25.78
CA LYS A 403 -10.40 10.16 26.53
C LYS A 403 -10.85 9.00 25.64
N SER A 404 -10.61 9.09 24.33
CA SER A 404 -11.00 8.05 23.38
C SER A 404 -9.99 6.89 23.41
N HIS A 405 -10.47 5.67 23.15
CA HIS A 405 -9.62 4.52 22.85
C HIS A 405 -8.67 4.76 21.65
N LEU A 406 -8.94 5.79 20.84
CA LEU A 406 -8.10 6.21 19.70
C LEU A 406 -6.96 7.16 20.09
N VAL A 407 -6.82 7.55 21.36
CA VAL A 407 -5.85 8.56 21.82
C VAL A 407 -4.42 8.29 21.34
N MET A 408 -3.96 7.03 21.42
CA MET A 408 -2.60 6.65 21.00
C MET A 408 -2.39 6.82 19.50
N VAL A 409 -3.38 6.46 18.68
CA VAL A 409 -3.31 6.59 17.22
C VAL A 409 -3.35 8.07 16.82
N ILE A 410 -4.21 8.85 17.44
CA ILE A 410 -4.33 10.30 17.19
C ILE A 410 -3.04 11.02 17.58
N SER A 411 -2.47 10.72 18.75
CA SER A 411 -1.19 11.28 19.20
C SER A 411 -0.05 10.92 18.25
N SER A 412 0.08 9.64 17.87
CA SER A 412 1.08 9.19 16.89
C SER A 412 0.95 9.89 15.54
N MET A 413 -0.29 10.09 15.07
CA MET A 413 -0.58 10.80 13.82
C MET A 413 -0.18 12.27 13.89
N LYS A 414 -0.48 12.95 15.00
CA LYS A 414 -0.07 14.34 15.24
C LYS A 414 1.45 14.49 15.28
N THR A 415 2.17 13.61 15.97
CA THR A 415 3.65 13.61 15.99
C THR A 415 4.23 13.38 14.59
N THR A 416 3.63 12.48 13.81
CA THR A 416 4.04 12.24 12.42
C THR A 416 3.83 13.49 11.56
N LEU A 417 2.69 14.15 11.68
CA LEU A 417 2.40 15.39 10.95
C LEU A 417 3.35 16.53 11.34
N TYR A 418 3.69 16.65 12.62
CA TYR A 418 4.69 17.60 13.10
C TYR A 418 6.07 17.31 12.49
N SER A 419 6.49 16.04 12.47
CA SER A 419 7.75 15.63 11.85
C SER A 419 7.80 15.94 10.35
N ILE A 420 6.68 15.71 9.64
CA ILE A 420 6.55 16.06 8.22
C ILE A 420 6.68 17.58 8.02
N GLN A 421 6.05 18.40 8.88
CA GLN A 421 6.13 19.86 8.76
C GLN A 421 7.55 20.38 8.99
N ASN A 422 8.24 19.92 10.05
CA ASN A 422 9.61 20.31 10.31
C ASN A 422 10.53 19.96 9.13
N LEU A 423 10.33 18.77 8.54
CA LEU A 423 11.12 18.33 7.40
C LEU A 423 10.87 19.17 6.13
N ILE A 424 9.62 19.61 5.90
CA ILE A 424 9.28 20.55 4.83
C ILE A 424 10.03 21.88 5.02
N GLU A 425 10.04 22.42 6.25
CA GLU A 425 10.74 23.67 6.56
C GLU A 425 12.25 23.56 6.37
N ASP A 426 12.86 22.47 6.83
CA ASP A 426 14.29 22.19 6.65
C ASP A 426 14.68 22.05 5.17
N LEU A 427 13.85 21.37 4.37
CA LEU A 427 14.06 21.24 2.92
C LEU A 427 13.98 22.60 2.22
N LEU A 428 12.96 23.41 2.53
CA LEU A 428 12.81 24.76 1.96
C LEU A 428 13.99 25.66 2.33
N GLN A 429 14.47 25.60 3.57
CA GLN A 429 15.64 26.35 4.01
C GLN A 429 16.89 25.97 3.20
N VAL A 430 17.11 24.68 2.99
CA VAL A 430 18.25 24.18 2.24
C VAL A 430 18.14 24.49 0.75
N ILE A 431 16.94 24.39 0.16
CA ILE A 431 16.69 24.84 -1.22
C ILE A 431 17.04 26.33 -1.36
N GLY A 432 16.59 27.18 -0.43
CA GLY A 432 16.94 28.60 -0.43
C GLY A 432 18.45 28.84 -0.30
N THR A 433 19.17 27.95 0.38
CA THR A 433 20.63 28.01 0.48
C THR A 433 21.29 27.62 -0.85
N LEU A 434 20.85 26.54 -1.50
CA LEU A 434 21.36 26.10 -2.80
C LEU A 434 21.10 27.14 -3.91
N CYS A 435 19.91 27.75 -3.95
CA CYS A 435 19.61 28.81 -4.91
C CYS A 435 20.51 30.03 -4.71
N LYS A 436 20.84 30.38 -3.45
CA LYS A 436 21.79 31.46 -3.15
C LYS A 436 23.21 31.14 -3.64
N PHE A 437 23.65 29.90 -3.45
CA PHE A 437 24.96 29.46 -3.96
C PHE A 437 25.02 29.52 -5.48
N ALA A 438 23.99 29.00 -6.15
CA ALA A 438 23.90 29.03 -7.60
C ALA A 438 23.93 30.47 -8.12
N SER A 439 23.15 31.39 -7.53
CA SER A 439 23.13 32.79 -7.97
C SER A 439 24.47 33.51 -7.77
N GLN A 440 25.18 33.27 -6.67
CA GLN A 440 26.51 33.85 -6.44
C GLN A 440 27.55 33.35 -7.44
N MET A 441 27.57 32.05 -7.70
CA MET A 441 28.47 31.43 -8.69
C MET A 441 28.20 31.94 -10.11
N LEU A 442 26.93 32.24 -10.41
CA LEU A 442 26.47 32.80 -11.68
C LEU A 442 26.53 34.34 -11.75
N GLN A 443 27.03 35.00 -10.71
CA GLN A 443 27.14 36.48 -10.62
C GLN A 443 25.80 37.21 -10.79
N SER A 444 24.71 36.61 -10.31
CA SER A 444 23.34 37.14 -10.36
C SER A 444 22.75 37.41 -8.97
N ASP A 445 23.57 37.31 -7.92
CA ASP A 445 23.17 37.41 -6.51
C ASP A 445 22.67 38.80 -6.12
N MET A 446 22.99 39.82 -6.91
CA MET A 446 22.38 41.16 -6.82
C MET A 446 20.84 41.11 -6.87
N ASN A 447 20.28 40.20 -7.66
CA ASN A 447 18.84 39.97 -7.75
C ASN A 447 18.35 38.93 -6.73
N TYR A 448 19.24 38.15 -6.10
CA TYR A 448 18.81 37.13 -5.13
C TYR A 448 18.46 37.74 -3.77
N SER A 449 17.26 37.52 -3.23
CA SER A 449 16.93 37.95 -1.87
C SER A 449 17.06 36.80 -0.88
N THR A 450 17.65 37.00 0.30
CA THR A 450 17.51 36.06 1.44
C THR A 450 16.31 36.39 2.32
N GLU A 451 15.81 37.61 2.24
CA GLU A 451 14.71 38.10 3.06
C GLU A 451 13.36 37.61 2.54
N ARG A 452 12.36 37.65 3.43
CA ARG A 452 10.98 37.33 3.05
C ARG A 452 10.35 38.47 2.27
N PHE A 453 10.74 39.72 2.49
CA PHE A 453 10.19 40.88 1.79
C PHE A 453 11.17 41.33 0.70
N VAL A 454 10.65 41.60 -0.49
CA VAL A 454 11.46 41.96 -1.66
C VAL A 454 11.01 43.32 -2.16
N GLN A 455 11.94 44.27 -2.18
CA GLN A 455 11.73 45.60 -2.76
C GLN A 455 11.75 45.48 -4.29
N MET A 456 10.57 45.47 -4.92
CA MET A 456 10.45 45.20 -6.35
C MET A 456 11.16 46.25 -7.21
N ASN A 457 11.27 47.49 -6.71
CA ASN A 457 11.99 48.57 -7.38
C ASN A 457 13.52 48.40 -7.41
N THR A 458 14.06 47.40 -6.70
CA THR A 458 15.50 47.09 -6.69
C THR A 458 15.85 45.83 -7.50
N GLN A 459 14.85 45.18 -8.11
CA GLN A 459 15.03 43.94 -8.86
C GLN A 459 15.31 44.27 -10.32
N SER A 460 16.58 44.32 -10.71
CA SER A 460 16.99 44.67 -12.08
C SER A 460 16.48 43.70 -13.15
N ASN A 461 16.10 42.49 -12.73
CA ASN A 461 15.50 41.47 -13.58
C ASN A 461 13.96 41.48 -13.57
N PHE A 462 13.33 42.58 -13.14
CA PHE A 462 11.90 42.80 -13.20
C PHE A 462 11.59 44.03 -14.04
N VAL A 463 10.71 43.88 -15.03
CA VAL A 463 10.23 44.96 -15.89
C VAL A 463 8.71 44.96 -15.83
N CYS A 464 8.13 46.04 -15.29
CA CYS A 464 6.68 46.15 -15.14
C CYS A 464 6.05 47.10 -16.17
N LEU A 465 4.76 46.91 -16.44
CA LEU A 465 4.01 47.83 -17.30
C LEU A 465 3.56 49.05 -16.47
N SER A 466 3.62 50.23 -17.09
CA SER A 466 3.12 51.47 -16.50
C SER A 466 1.60 51.44 -16.27
N ASN A 467 1.08 52.24 -15.33
CA ASN A 467 -0.36 52.33 -15.04
C ASN A 467 -1.12 53.39 -15.87
N GLY A 468 -0.44 54.16 -16.73
CA GLY A 468 -1.04 55.29 -17.45
C GLY A 468 -2.15 54.88 -18.44
N GLU A 469 -3.15 55.73 -18.63
CA GLU A 469 -4.15 55.56 -19.70
C GLU A 469 -3.46 55.64 -21.06
N ARG A 470 -3.47 54.53 -21.82
CA ARG A 470 -2.75 54.42 -23.09
C ARG A 470 -3.68 54.28 -24.29
N ASP A 471 -3.14 54.58 -25.46
CA ASP A 471 -3.82 54.34 -26.73
C ASP A 471 -3.98 52.82 -26.94
N LEU A 472 -5.19 52.38 -27.34
CA LEU A 472 -5.56 50.96 -27.46
C LEU A 472 -4.96 50.28 -28.71
N THR A 473 -4.00 50.93 -29.38
CA THR A 473 -3.40 50.50 -30.63
C THR A 473 -2.48 49.28 -30.47
N ASP A 474 -1.89 49.06 -29.30
CA ASP A 474 -1.16 47.84 -28.95
C ASP A 474 -1.65 47.23 -27.62
N PRO A 475 -2.56 46.22 -27.69
CA PRO A 475 -3.06 45.53 -26.51
C PRO A 475 -1.98 44.89 -25.63
N SER A 476 -0.79 44.59 -26.17
CA SER A 476 0.30 43.91 -25.43
C SER A 476 0.95 44.78 -24.36
N LEU A 477 0.72 46.10 -24.42
CA LEU A 477 1.21 47.08 -23.46
C LEU A 477 0.15 47.51 -22.43
N VAL A 478 -1.08 46.98 -22.55
CA VAL A 478 -2.17 47.29 -21.64
C VAL A 478 -2.02 46.47 -20.36
N LYS A 479 -1.68 47.13 -19.26
CA LYS A 479 -1.47 46.48 -17.97
C LYS A 479 -2.69 45.68 -17.52
N GLN A 480 -2.46 44.44 -17.10
CA GLN A 480 -3.49 43.56 -16.56
C GLN A 480 -4.22 44.22 -15.39
N ARG A 481 -5.55 44.02 -15.30
CA ARG A 481 -6.46 44.64 -14.31
C ARG A 481 -6.66 46.15 -14.43
N SER A 482 -6.06 46.83 -15.39
CA SER A 482 -6.43 48.21 -15.72
C SER A 482 -7.87 48.28 -16.25
N HIS A 483 -8.48 49.47 -16.21
CA HIS A 483 -9.80 49.69 -16.80
C HIS A 483 -9.82 49.31 -18.30
N GLN A 484 -8.77 49.70 -19.03
CA GLN A 484 -8.59 49.38 -20.45
C GLN A 484 -8.51 47.87 -20.71
N TRP A 485 -7.82 47.12 -19.85
CA TRP A 485 -7.77 45.66 -19.91
C TRP A 485 -9.16 45.02 -19.78
N HIS A 486 -9.99 45.53 -18.86
CA HIS A 486 -11.35 45.06 -18.68
C HIS A 486 -12.24 45.38 -19.90
N GLU A 487 -12.13 46.57 -20.48
CA GLU A 487 -12.87 46.97 -21.67
C GLU A 487 -12.50 46.10 -22.89
N LEU A 488 -11.20 45.88 -23.14
CA LEU A 488 -10.75 45.01 -24.23
C LEU A 488 -11.35 43.61 -24.11
N ARG A 489 -11.37 43.03 -22.91
CA ARG A 489 -11.89 41.68 -22.67
C ARG A 489 -13.41 41.55 -22.82
N LYS A 490 -14.17 42.64 -22.75
CA LYS A 490 -15.63 42.62 -22.99
C LYS A 490 -15.95 42.34 -24.45
N ASN A 491 -15.09 42.76 -25.37
CA ASN A 491 -15.30 42.62 -26.82
C ASN A 491 -15.09 41.18 -27.33
N TYR A 492 -14.61 40.28 -26.47
CA TYR A 492 -14.33 38.89 -26.84
C TYR A 492 -15.30 37.91 -26.18
N THR A 493 -15.87 37.04 -27.01
CA THR A 493 -16.68 35.90 -26.55
C THR A 493 -15.82 34.96 -25.72
N VAL A 494 -14.65 34.57 -26.24
CA VAL A 494 -13.71 33.64 -25.61
C VAL A 494 -12.41 34.36 -25.24
N THR A 495 -11.93 34.15 -24.02
CA THR A 495 -10.62 34.61 -23.53
C THR A 495 -9.78 33.43 -23.08
N GLY A 496 -8.44 33.57 -22.98
CA GLY A 496 -7.52 32.48 -22.61
C GLY A 496 -7.98 31.69 -21.37
N SER A 497 -8.36 32.38 -20.30
CA SER A 497 -8.84 31.76 -19.05
C SER A 497 -10.25 31.15 -19.13
N THR A 498 -11.02 31.44 -20.17
CA THR A 498 -12.40 30.96 -20.36
C THR A 498 -12.53 29.89 -21.44
N ILE A 499 -11.46 29.57 -22.19
CA ILE A 499 -11.45 28.53 -23.24
C ILE A 499 -12.08 27.23 -22.73
N GLN A 500 -11.68 26.74 -21.55
CA GLN A 500 -12.20 25.48 -21.00
C GLN A 500 -13.72 25.46 -20.80
N ALA A 501 -14.32 26.61 -20.47
CA ALA A 501 -15.77 26.77 -20.31
C ALA A 501 -16.42 26.90 -21.70
N ALA A 502 -15.84 27.74 -22.57
CA ALA A 502 -16.31 28.01 -23.91
C ALA A 502 -16.39 26.75 -24.78
N ILE A 503 -15.40 25.84 -24.73
CA ILE A 503 -15.42 24.59 -25.50
C ILE A 503 -16.13 23.43 -24.77
N GLY A 504 -16.59 23.64 -23.52
CA GLY A 504 -17.39 22.66 -22.79
C GLY A 504 -16.62 21.51 -22.14
N LEU A 505 -15.34 21.69 -21.77
CA LEU A 505 -14.59 20.66 -21.03
C LEU A 505 -15.19 20.35 -19.63
N ASN A 506 -15.94 21.30 -19.08
CA ASN A 506 -16.69 21.16 -17.82
C ASN A 506 -18.13 20.62 -18.02
N GLY A 507 -18.46 20.21 -19.24
CA GLY A 507 -19.78 19.72 -19.63
C GLY A 507 -20.62 20.77 -20.34
N ILE A 508 -21.51 20.29 -21.20
CA ILE A 508 -22.33 21.10 -22.12
C ILE A 508 -23.25 22.06 -21.37
N LYS A 509 -23.75 21.66 -20.20
CA LYS A 509 -24.61 22.54 -19.38
C LYS A 509 -23.89 23.83 -19.00
N LYS A 510 -22.65 23.72 -18.50
CA LYS A 510 -21.83 24.87 -18.09
C LYS A 510 -21.35 25.70 -19.29
N GLN A 511 -21.11 25.06 -20.43
CA GLN A 511 -20.83 25.75 -21.69
C GLN A 511 -22.01 26.63 -22.11
N LYS A 512 -23.22 26.07 -22.07
CA LYS A 512 -24.45 26.79 -22.42
C LYS A 512 -24.68 27.97 -21.47
N GLU A 513 -24.54 27.76 -20.16
CA GLU A 513 -24.61 28.83 -19.16
C GLU A 513 -23.59 29.95 -19.43
N TYR A 514 -22.35 29.59 -19.77
CA TYR A 514 -21.31 30.54 -20.12
C TYR A 514 -21.65 31.39 -21.36
N LEU A 515 -22.11 30.74 -22.45
CA LEU A 515 -22.46 31.43 -23.69
C LEU A 515 -23.69 32.34 -23.51
N GLU A 516 -24.72 31.87 -22.82
CA GLU A 516 -25.92 32.67 -22.54
C GLU A 516 -25.61 33.91 -21.68
N ASN A 517 -24.71 33.78 -20.70
CA ASN A 517 -24.29 34.92 -19.87
C ASN A 517 -23.51 35.95 -20.68
N LYS A 518 -22.66 35.50 -21.62
CA LYS A 518 -21.92 36.37 -22.54
C LYS A 518 -22.85 37.10 -23.52
N GLU A 519 -23.83 36.41 -24.10
CA GLU A 519 -24.84 37.01 -25.00
C GLU A 519 -25.70 38.06 -24.29
N LYS A 520 -26.06 37.83 -23.02
CA LYS A 520 -26.91 38.75 -22.24
C LYS A 520 -26.16 39.96 -21.71
N GLY A 521 -24.83 40.02 -21.82
CA GLY A 521 -24.00 41.05 -21.18
C GLY A 521 -24.09 41.06 -19.65
N ASN A 522 -24.70 40.04 -19.05
CA ASN A 522 -24.88 39.95 -17.61
C ASN A 522 -23.56 39.48 -16.98
N GLN A 523 -22.91 40.35 -16.21
CA GLN A 523 -21.99 39.89 -15.18
C GLN A 523 -22.84 39.12 -14.17
N GLN A 524 -22.79 37.79 -14.22
CA GLN A 524 -23.34 36.96 -13.16
C GLN A 524 -22.68 37.43 -11.86
N GLU A 525 -23.46 37.81 -10.84
CA GLU A 525 -22.91 38.10 -9.52
C GLU A 525 -22.04 36.89 -9.13
N ASN A 526 -20.73 37.13 -9.00
CA ASN A 526 -19.80 36.07 -8.64
C ASN A 526 -20.26 35.53 -7.30
N ASP A 527 -20.41 34.20 -7.20
CA ASP A 527 -20.52 33.51 -5.92
C ASP A 527 -19.47 34.07 -4.95
N VAL A 528 -19.85 34.34 -3.70
CA VAL A 528 -18.97 34.88 -2.64
C VAL A 528 -17.68 34.05 -2.54
N GLN A 529 -17.76 32.74 -2.78
CA GLN A 529 -16.59 31.86 -2.82
C GLN A 529 -15.69 32.05 -4.05
N LEU A 530 -16.25 32.46 -5.20
CA LEU A 530 -15.48 32.76 -6.40
C LEU A 530 -14.81 34.12 -6.29
N GLN A 531 -15.52 35.11 -5.76
CA GLN A 531 -15.01 36.46 -5.54
C GLN A 531 -13.79 36.46 -4.59
N SER A 532 -13.90 35.75 -3.47
CA SER A 532 -12.77 35.58 -2.52
C SER A 532 -11.54 34.89 -3.15
N ARG A 533 -11.73 34.00 -4.14
CA ARG A 533 -10.61 33.40 -4.88
C ARG A 533 -9.92 34.42 -5.80
N PHE A 534 -10.69 35.28 -6.46
CA PHE A 534 -10.12 36.34 -7.30
C PHE A 534 -9.35 37.36 -6.46
N GLU A 535 -9.92 37.80 -5.34
CA GLU A 535 -9.25 38.73 -4.41
C GLU A 535 -7.96 38.12 -3.85
N HIS A 536 -7.99 36.84 -3.46
CA HIS A 536 -6.80 36.13 -3.00
C HIS A 536 -5.74 36.03 -4.11
N GLY A 537 -6.15 35.73 -5.34
CA GLY A 537 -5.28 35.72 -6.52
C GLY A 537 -4.59 37.06 -6.72
N ASN A 538 -5.39 38.13 -6.85
CA ASN A 538 -4.92 39.49 -7.09
C ASN A 538 -3.96 39.99 -6.01
N LYS A 539 -4.23 39.66 -4.75
CA LYS A 539 -3.36 40.06 -3.63
C LYS A 539 -1.99 39.37 -3.66
N ASN A 540 -1.92 38.13 -4.14
CA ASN A 540 -0.74 37.29 -4.00
C ASN A 540 0.08 37.11 -5.28
N GLU A 541 -0.46 37.47 -6.44
CA GLU A 541 0.29 37.41 -7.69
C GLU A 541 1.58 38.26 -7.66
N PRO A 542 1.61 39.50 -7.12
CA PRO A 542 2.87 40.23 -6.95
C PRO A 542 3.89 39.48 -6.10
N ASN A 543 3.45 38.73 -5.08
CA ASN A 543 4.31 37.91 -4.23
C ASN A 543 4.91 36.73 -5.01
N ALA A 544 4.14 36.13 -5.92
CA ALA A 544 4.63 35.11 -6.84
C ALA A 544 5.70 35.68 -7.78
N VAL A 545 5.45 36.86 -8.38
CA VAL A 545 6.44 37.56 -9.22
C VAL A 545 7.70 37.86 -8.43
N ALA A 546 7.58 38.43 -7.21
CA ALA A 546 8.70 38.67 -6.31
C ALA A 546 9.53 37.40 -6.05
N THR A 547 8.87 36.26 -5.88
CA THR A 547 9.54 34.97 -5.68
C THR A 547 10.28 34.51 -6.94
N ILE A 548 9.66 34.66 -8.13
CA ILE A 548 10.29 34.32 -9.41
C ILE A 548 11.57 35.15 -9.61
N VAL A 549 11.48 36.47 -9.50
CA VAL A 549 12.60 37.38 -9.80
C VAL A 549 13.70 37.34 -8.75
N SER A 550 13.37 37.08 -7.48
CA SER A 550 14.36 37.12 -6.39
C SER A 550 14.91 35.78 -5.94
N LYS A 551 14.31 34.65 -6.34
CA LYS A 551 14.74 33.31 -5.93
C LYS A 551 15.02 32.41 -7.12
N PHE A 552 14.09 32.33 -8.06
CA PHE A 552 14.14 31.37 -9.15
C PHE A 552 15.06 31.82 -10.29
N LEU A 553 14.79 32.99 -10.90
CA LEU A 553 15.57 33.47 -12.04
C LEU A 553 17.07 33.61 -11.73
N PRO A 554 17.50 34.21 -10.60
CA PRO A 554 18.92 34.35 -10.32
C PRO A 554 19.66 32.99 -10.26
N ALA A 555 18.99 31.94 -9.80
CA ALA A 555 19.61 30.62 -9.65
C ALA A 555 19.55 29.76 -10.93
N PHE A 556 18.44 29.81 -11.67
CA PHE A 556 18.19 28.91 -12.81
C PHE A 556 18.43 29.58 -14.18
N TYR A 557 18.11 30.86 -14.29
CA TYR A 557 18.15 31.62 -15.55
C TYR A 557 18.69 33.04 -15.30
N PRO A 558 19.96 33.17 -14.88
CA PRO A 558 20.53 34.45 -14.41
C PRO A 558 20.55 35.55 -15.47
N HIS A 559 20.44 35.18 -16.75
CA HIS A 559 20.46 36.08 -17.89
C HIS A 559 19.06 36.53 -18.33
N LEU A 560 17.98 36.00 -17.73
CA LEU A 560 16.61 36.35 -18.08
C LEU A 560 16.00 37.32 -17.08
N SER A 561 15.15 38.19 -17.59
CA SER A 561 14.31 39.10 -16.81
C SER A 561 12.83 38.76 -17.02
N PHE A 562 12.04 39.00 -15.98
CA PHE A 562 10.58 38.91 -16.03
C PHE A 562 9.99 40.21 -16.58
N TYR A 563 9.17 40.09 -17.60
CA TYR A 563 8.42 41.18 -18.21
C TYR A 563 6.93 40.96 -17.95
N GLU A 564 6.25 41.95 -17.36
CA GLU A 564 4.79 41.98 -17.36
C GLU A 564 4.28 42.08 -18.80
N GLU A 565 3.20 41.35 -19.09
CA GLU A 565 2.56 41.30 -20.39
C GLU A 565 1.13 41.83 -20.32
N GLY A 566 0.68 42.44 -21.41
CA GLY A 566 -0.71 42.85 -21.59
C GLY A 566 -1.55 41.77 -22.26
N CYS A 567 -2.37 42.17 -23.21
CA CYS A 567 -3.25 41.30 -23.98
C CYS A 567 -2.68 40.99 -25.37
N TYR A 568 -2.95 39.80 -25.87
CA TYR A 568 -2.63 39.36 -27.22
C TYR A 568 -3.90 38.90 -27.93
N GLU A 569 -4.14 39.48 -29.11
CA GLU A 569 -5.28 39.11 -29.95
C GLU A 569 -4.86 37.97 -30.89
N LEU A 570 -5.54 36.84 -30.76
CA LEU A 570 -5.43 35.71 -31.68
C LEU A 570 -6.63 35.75 -32.62
N THR A 571 -6.49 36.53 -33.69
CA THR A 571 -7.50 36.67 -34.74
C THR A 571 -7.09 35.89 -36.00
N ASP A 572 -7.93 34.94 -36.37
CA ASP A 572 -7.92 34.26 -37.67
C ASP A 572 -9.34 34.39 -38.26
N LYS A 573 -9.56 34.09 -39.55
CA LYS A 573 -10.84 34.34 -40.26
C LYS A 573 -12.08 33.90 -39.48
N ASP A 574 -11.99 32.81 -38.72
CA ASP A 574 -13.10 32.25 -37.91
C ASP A 574 -12.76 32.09 -36.41
N THR A 575 -11.63 32.64 -35.94
CA THR A 575 -11.21 32.56 -34.52
C THR A 575 -11.01 33.97 -33.98
N SER A 576 -11.79 34.34 -32.96
CA SER A 576 -11.54 35.53 -32.14
C SER A 576 -11.29 35.09 -30.71
N LEU A 577 -10.09 35.34 -30.20
CA LEU A 577 -9.64 34.95 -28.86
C LEU A 577 -8.69 36.03 -28.32
N LEU A 578 -8.93 36.47 -27.08
CA LEU A 578 -8.02 37.36 -26.36
C LEU A 578 -7.30 36.62 -25.24
N VAL A 579 -5.97 36.63 -25.27
CA VAL A 579 -5.10 35.99 -24.28
C VAL A 579 -4.38 37.05 -23.47
N SER A 580 -4.12 36.81 -22.18
CA SER A 580 -3.41 37.75 -21.31
C SER A 580 -2.51 36.94 -20.38
N PRO A 581 -1.30 36.58 -20.82
CA PRO A 581 -0.31 35.93 -19.97
C PRO A 581 0.04 36.83 -18.79
N ASP A 582 0.35 36.25 -17.63
CA ASP A 582 0.75 37.04 -16.45
C ASP A 582 2.17 37.63 -16.62
N GLY A 583 3.00 37.03 -17.47
CA GLY A 583 4.29 37.61 -17.87
C GLY A 583 5.04 36.77 -18.89
N SER A 584 6.25 37.22 -19.21
CA SER A 584 7.19 36.51 -20.07
C SER A 584 8.62 36.64 -19.58
N LEU A 585 9.49 35.70 -19.97
CA LEU A 585 10.92 35.74 -19.68
C LEU A 585 11.71 36.04 -20.95
N ARG A 586 12.55 37.07 -20.89
CA ARG A 586 13.31 37.57 -22.03
C ARG A 586 14.77 37.81 -21.64
N ASP A 587 15.68 37.66 -22.58
CA ASP A 587 17.05 38.17 -22.42
C ASP A 587 17.01 39.69 -22.62
N PRO A 588 17.40 40.52 -21.62
CA PRO A 588 17.41 41.97 -21.75
C PRO A 588 18.26 42.48 -22.92
N LYS A 589 19.25 41.69 -23.38
CA LYS A 589 20.07 42.02 -24.55
C LYS A 589 19.34 41.84 -25.87
N ILE A 590 18.27 41.04 -25.89
CA ILE A 590 17.46 40.70 -27.07
C ILE A 590 15.97 40.75 -26.69
N GLU A 591 15.51 41.91 -26.24
CA GLU A 591 14.15 42.10 -25.68
C GLU A 591 13.02 41.65 -26.63
N SER A 592 13.23 41.70 -27.94
CA SER A 592 12.24 41.27 -28.93
C SER A 592 11.96 39.75 -28.91
N ARG A 593 12.85 38.95 -28.32
CA ARG A 593 12.73 37.49 -28.28
C ARG A 593 12.25 37.03 -26.91
N ILE A 594 11.08 36.39 -26.90
CA ILE A 594 10.53 35.73 -25.71
C ILE A 594 11.08 34.30 -25.65
N GLU A 595 11.69 33.92 -24.53
CA GLU A 595 12.19 32.56 -24.33
C GLU A 595 11.11 31.67 -23.67
N PHE A 596 10.37 32.22 -22.71
CA PHE A 596 9.31 31.51 -21.99
C PHE A 596 8.11 32.43 -21.73
N GLY A 597 6.91 31.89 -21.82
CA GLY A 597 5.74 32.50 -21.17
C GLY A 597 5.73 32.21 -19.66
N VAL A 598 4.93 32.96 -18.89
CA VAL A 598 4.69 32.71 -17.47
C VAL A 598 3.20 32.83 -17.16
N GLU A 599 2.67 31.82 -16.47
CA GLU A 599 1.29 31.81 -15.96
C GLU A 599 1.31 31.56 -14.45
N ILE A 600 0.66 32.40 -13.66
CA ILE A 600 0.72 32.43 -12.20
C ILE A 600 -0.66 32.09 -11.62
N LYS A 601 -0.70 31.13 -10.69
CA LYS A 601 -1.88 30.81 -9.89
C LYS A 601 -1.57 30.87 -8.41
N CYS A 602 -2.44 31.53 -7.64
CA CYS A 602 -2.36 31.57 -6.18
C CYS A 602 -3.58 30.80 -5.62
N PRO A 603 -3.47 29.49 -5.34
CA PRO A 603 -4.61 28.70 -4.88
C PRO A 603 -5.06 29.16 -3.50
N LEU A 604 -6.37 29.36 -3.32
CA LEU A 604 -6.93 29.70 -2.01
C LEU A 604 -6.70 28.52 -1.03
N PRO A 605 -6.06 28.74 0.12
CA PRO A 605 -5.83 27.69 1.12
C PRO A 605 -7.16 27.21 1.74
N GLY A 606 -7.14 26.01 2.34
CA GLY A 606 -8.28 25.50 3.13
C GLY A 606 -9.14 24.42 2.47
N LYS A 607 -8.80 23.97 1.26
CA LYS A 607 -9.39 22.75 0.71
C LYS A 607 -8.73 21.53 1.37
N LEU A 608 -9.50 20.79 2.18
CA LEU A 608 -9.07 19.58 2.91
C LEU A 608 -8.31 18.55 2.05
N TYR A 609 -8.57 18.50 0.74
CA TYR A 609 -8.09 17.47 -0.17
C TYR A 609 -6.96 17.91 -1.10
N THR A 610 -6.44 19.14 -0.94
CA THR A 610 -5.40 19.66 -1.84
C THR A 610 -4.23 20.24 -1.05
N THR A 611 -3.06 20.22 -1.67
CA THR A 611 -1.88 20.96 -1.21
C THR A 611 -2.09 22.47 -1.41
N ASP A 612 -1.34 23.29 -0.67
CA ASP A 612 -1.42 24.77 -0.77
C ASP A 612 -0.89 25.32 -2.11
N VAL A 613 -0.12 24.50 -2.82
CA VAL A 613 0.43 24.74 -4.17
C VAL A 613 0.03 23.61 -5.13
N HIS A 614 0.11 23.83 -6.43
CA HIS A 614 -0.15 22.80 -7.44
C HIS A 614 1.10 22.02 -7.84
N TYR A 615 1.12 20.70 -7.62
CA TYR A 615 2.18 19.78 -8.12
C TYR A 615 1.89 19.11 -9.47
N SER A 616 0.72 19.42 -10.04
CA SER A 616 0.32 19.09 -11.39
C SER A 616 -0.56 20.22 -11.86
N ILE A 617 -0.37 20.69 -13.10
CA ILE A 617 -1.27 21.66 -13.72
C ILE A 617 -2.67 21.04 -13.74
N PRO A 618 -3.67 21.65 -13.07
CA PRO A 618 -5.05 21.23 -13.24
C PRO A 618 -5.41 21.20 -14.73
N TRP A 619 -5.92 20.06 -15.22
CA TRP A 619 -6.13 19.81 -16.65
C TRP A 619 -6.91 20.92 -17.37
N TYR A 620 -7.78 21.63 -16.64
CA TYR A 620 -8.57 22.72 -17.18
C TYR A 620 -7.82 24.03 -17.43
N TYR A 621 -6.58 24.18 -16.94
CA TYR A 621 -5.69 25.30 -17.31
C TYR A 621 -4.84 25.01 -18.55
N VAL A 622 -4.79 23.75 -19.03
CA VAL A 622 -4.00 23.40 -20.22
C VAL A 622 -4.40 24.20 -21.47
N PRO A 623 -5.71 24.41 -21.77
CA PRO A 623 -6.09 25.26 -22.90
C PRO A 623 -5.62 26.71 -22.77
N GLN A 624 -5.59 27.25 -21.56
CA GLN A 624 -5.11 28.60 -21.29
C GLN A 624 -3.61 28.70 -21.60
N ILE A 625 -2.77 27.84 -21.00
CA ILE A 625 -1.31 27.91 -21.21
C ILE A 625 -0.90 27.63 -22.65
N LEU A 626 -1.60 26.74 -23.37
CA LEU A 626 -1.31 26.48 -24.78
C LEU A 626 -1.67 27.70 -25.64
N SER A 627 -2.75 28.41 -25.31
CA SER A 627 -3.11 29.65 -25.99
C SER A 627 -2.09 30.76 -25.75
N GLU A 628 -1.53 30.85 -24.54
CA GLU A 628 -0.49 31.82 -24.18
C GLU A 628 0.83 31.51 -24.89
N MET A 629 1.24 30.23 -24.93
CA MET A 629 2.42 29.82 -25.71
C MET A 629 2.27 30.15 -27.20
N ASN A 630 1.09 29.92 -27.77
CA ASN A 630 0.80 30.26 -29.17
C ASN A 630 0.80 31.78 -29.39
N ALA A 631 0.20 32.56 -28.49
CA ALA A 631 0.15 34.03 -28.58
C ALA A 631 1.55 34.67 -28.48
N LEU A 632 2.38 34.18 -27.56
CA LEU A 632 3.74 34.65 -27.37
C LEU A 632 4.74 34.05 -28.37
N ASN A 633 4.30 33.12 -29.23
CA ASN A 633 5.14 32.36 -30.16
C ASN A 633 6.34 31.68 -29.47
N VAL A 634 6.09 31.00 -28.35
CA VAL A 634 7.10 30.29 -27.55
C VAL A 634 6.87 28.79 -27.54
N LYS A 635 7.97 28.03 -27.39
CA LYS A 635 7.92 26.55 -27.31
C LYS A 635 7.56 26.04 -25.91
N SER A 636 7.60 26.90 -24.91
CA SER A 636 7.33 26.52 -23.52
C SER A 636 6.96 27.71 -22.63
N LEU A 637 6.35 27.40 -21.50
CA LEU A 637 5.92 28.36 -20.48
C LEU A 637 6.16 27.78 -19.08
N PHE A 638 6.39 28.65 -18.10
CA PHE A 638 6.40 28.31 -16.69
C PHE A 638 5.03 28.50 -16.05
N PHE A 639 4.43 27.42 -15.58
CA PHE A 639 3.26 27.46 -14.72
C PHE A 639 3.71 27.56 -13.27
N VAL A 640 3.37 28.67 -12.63
CA VAL A 640 3.81 29.02 -11.28
C VAL A 640 2.63 28.92 -10.33
N SER A 641 2.79 28.17 -9.23
CA SER A 641 1.77 28.09 -8.18
C SER A 641 2.32 28.56 -6.84
N TYR A 642 1.79 29.69 -6.37
CA TYR A 642 2.23 30.39 -5.17
C TYR A 642 1.37 30.07 -3.95
N SER A 643 2.04 29.88 -2.82
CA SER A 643 1.48 29.94 -1.47
C SER A 643 2.34 30.83 -0.58
N MET A 644 1.86 31.20 0.61
CA MET A 644 2.65 32.03 1.54
C MET A 644 3.93 31.36 2.08
N GLU A 645 4.02 30.03 2.01
CA GLU A 645 5.18 29.26 2.48
C GLU A 645 6.18 29.00 1.34
N SER A 646 5.69 28.58 0.17
CA SER A 646 6.51 28.20 -0.98
C SER A 646 5.82 28.41 -2.32
N THR A 647 6.61 28.44 -3.38
CA THR A 647 6.18 28.60 -4.76
C THR A 647 6.71 27.45 -5.61
N THR A 648 5.82 26.77 -6.32
CA THR A 648 6.18 25.71 -7.28
C THR A 648 6.27 26.28 -8.69
N ILE A 649 7.25 25.81 -9.46
CA ILE A 649 7.48 26.19 -10.85
C ILE A 649 7.48 24.91 -11.71
N GLN A 650 6.56 24.86 -12.66
CA GLN A 650 6.41 23.74 -13.61
C GLN A 650 6.72 24.21 -15.02
N HIS A 651 7.57 23.48 -15.72
CA HIS A 651 7.88 23.73 -17.12
C HIS A 651 6.94 22.93 -18.00
N ALA A 652 6.14 23.63 -18.80
CA ALA A 652 5.20 23.04 -19.76
C ALA A 652 5.67 23.29 -21.19
N HIS A 653 5.56 22.30 -22.06
CA HIS A 653 5.95 22.37 -23.47
C HIS A 653 4.74 22.51 -24.40
N PHE A 654 4.86 23.32 -25.45
CA PHE A 654 3.80 23.48 -26.42
C PHE A 654 3.49 22.16 -27.14
N ASP A 655 2.19 21.85 -27.27
CA ASP A 655 1.69 20.68 -28.00
C ASP A 655 0.73 21.16 -29.09
N GLU A 656 1.29 21.34 -30.28
CA GLU A 656 0.58 21.82 -31.47
C GLU A 656 -0.63 20.92 -31.83
N PRO A 657 -0.55 19.58 -31.82
CA PRO A 657 -1.72 18.72 -32.04
C PRO A 657 -2.87 18.96 -31.06
N ILE A 658 -2.60 19.11 -29.77
CA ILE A 658 -3.63 19.40 -28.77
C ILE A 658 -4.18 20.81 -28.98
N TRP A 659 -3.30 21.79 -29.21
CA TRP A 659 -3.70 23.17 -29.49
C TRP A 659 -4.61 23.28 -30.72
N ASN A 660 -4.26 22.64 -31.83
CA ASN A 660 -5.07 22.64 -33.06
C ASN A 660 -6.48 22.07 -32.82
N ASN A 661 -6.59 21.03 -31.99
CA ASN A 661 -7.91 20.51 -31.60
C ASN A 661 -8.68 21.56 -30.79
N ILE A 662 -8.06 22.18 -29.78
CA ILE A 662 -8.67 23.22 -28.96
C ILE A 662 -9.11 24.41 -29.83
N GLN A 663 -8.24 24.89 -30.72
CA GLN A 663 -8.54 25.99 -31.63
C GLN A 663 -9.72 25.64 -32.56
N SER A 664 -9.80 24.40 -33.05
CA SER A 664 -10.95 23.96 -33.85
C SER A 664 -12.27 24.04 -33.06
N GLU A 665 -12.26 23.70 -31.78
CA GLU A 665 -13.44 23.79 -30.92
C GLU A 665 -13.79 25.25 -30.61
N ILE A 666 -12.79 26.14 -30.44
CA ILE A 666 -13.01 27.59 -30.30
C ILE A 666 -13.67 28.17 -31.57
N ARG A 667 -13.22 27.77 -32.75
CA ARG A 667 -13.84 28.18 -34.03
C ARG A 667 -15.30 27.79 -34.10
N ILE A 668 -15.65 26.56 -33.72
CA ILE A 668 -17.04 26.08 -33.71
C ILE A 668 -17.91 26.94 -32.78
N VAL A 669 -17.37 27.32 -31.61
CA VAL A 669 -18.05 28.19 -30.64
C VAL A 669 -18.25 29.60 -31.21
N ASN A 670 -17.23 30.20 -31.81
CA ASN A 670 -17.31 31.54 -32.41
C ASN A 670 -18.27 31.60 -33.62
N LEU A 671 -18.42 30.50 -34.36
CA LEU A 671 -19.36 30.37 -35.48
C LEU A 671 -20.80 30.07 -35.05
N GLY A 672 -21.09 29.96 -33.74
CA GLY A 672 -22.44 29.70 -33.22
C GLY A 672 -23.02 28.32 -33.58
N GLN A 673 -22.17 27.34 -33.91
CA GLN A 673 -22.61 26.02 -34.38
C GLN A 673 -23.13 25.09 -33.24
N ARG A 674 -24.03 24.14 -33.58
CA ARG A 674 -24.83 23.35 -32.62
C ARG A 674 -24.02 22.48 -31.64
N GLN A 675 -24.34 22.60 -30.34
CA GLN A 675 -23.73 21.91 -29.19
C GLN A 675 -23.68 20.36 -29.23
N LYS A 676 -24.53 19.68 -30.02
CA LYS A 676 -24.55 18.19 -30.06
C LYS A 676 -23.26 17.58 -30.60
N ILE A 677 -22.63 18.22 -31.59
CA ILE A 677 -21.40 17.73 -32.26
C ILE A 677 -20.20 17.78 -31.31
N LEU A 678 -20.17 18.76 -30.41
CA LEU A 678 -19.10 18.96 -29.43
C LEU A 678 -18.99 17.78 -28.44
N LYS A 679 -20.13 17.16 -28.06
CA LYS A 679 -20.15 16.09 -27.04
C LYS A 679 -19.24 14.90 -27.39
N GLU A 680 -19.22 14.51 -28.67
CA GLU A 680 -18.48 13.34 -29.15
C GLU A 680 -16.98 13.61 -29.25
N ARG A 681 -16.59 14.88 -29.48
CA ARG A 681 -15.19 15.31 -29.65
C ARG A 681 -14.48 15.68 -28.35
N ILE A 682 -15.23 16.16 -27.36
CA ILE A 682 -14.67 16.69 -26.11
C ILE A 682 -14.09 15.58 -25.20
N LEU A 683 -14.66 14.37 -25.18
CA LEU A 683 -14.14 13.31 -24.31
C LEU A 683 -12.73 12.84 -24.74
N PRO A 684 -12.47 12.54 -26.03
CA PRO A 684 -11.11 12.30 -26.51
C PRO A 684 -10.15 13.47 -26.25
N LEU A 685 -10.59 14.71 -26.46
CA LEU A 685 -9.77 15.89 -26.20
C LEU A 685 -9.38 15.99 -24.72
N LYS A 686 -10.33 15.78 -23.82
CA LYS A 686 -10.09 15.77 -22.38
C LYS A 686 -9.08 14.69 -21.97
N GLN A 687 -9.14 13.50 -22.56
CA GLN A 687 -8.15 12.44 -22.32
C GLN A 687 -6.75 12.86 -22.77
N LYS A 688 -6.63 13.45 -23.97
CA LYS A 688 -5.34 14.00 -24.46
C LYS A 688 -4.78 15.08 -23.53
N ILE A 689 -5.63 16.00 -23.06
CA ILE A 689 -5.25 17.05 -22.11
C ILE A 689 -4.79 16.46 -20.77
N MET A 690 -5.49 15.45 -20.24
CA MET A 690 -5.07 14.79 -19.00
C MET A 690 -3.74 14.04 -19.15
N GLU A 691 -3.47 13.50 -20.33
CA GLU A 691 -2.19 12.84 -20.62
C GLU A 691 -1.05 13.84 -20.83
N TYR A 692 -1.34 15.00 -21.43
CA TYR A 692 -0.40 16.13 -21.53
C TYR A 692 0.13 16.54 -20.16
N CYS A 693 -0.74 16.67 -19.14
CA CYS A 693 -0.32 17.01 -17.77
C CYS A 693 0.70 16.04 -17.18
N LYS A 694 0.75 14.77 -17.64
CA LYS A 694 1.69 13.76 -17.14
C LYS A 694 2.98 13.68 -17.95
N THR A 695 2.90 13.97 -19.25
CA THR A 695 3.97 13.66 -20.21
C THR A 695 4.71 14.88 -20.73
N LYS A 696 4.10 16.07 -20.66
CA LYS A 696 4.62 17.34 -21.22
C LYS A 696 4.88 18.41 -20.17
N VAL A 697 4.70 18.09 -18.90
CA VAL A 697 4.88 19.00 -17.77
C VAL A 697 5.86 18.40 -16.78
N LYS A 698 6.88 19.16 -16.38
CA LYS A 698 7.88 18.77 -15.39
C LYS A 698 7.92 19.77 -14.24
N LEU A 699 7.97 19.28 -13.00
CA LEU A 699 8.28 20.13 -11.84
C LEU A 699 9.77 20.51 -11.92
N VAL A 700 10.08 21.80 -11.93
CA VAL A 700 11.45 22.31 -11.98
C VAL A 700 11.96 22.61 -10.59
N ALA A 701 11.16 23.34 -9.80
CA ALA A 701 11.53 23.74 -8.45
C ALA A 701 10.30 24.02 -7.58
N GLU A 702 10.46 23.87 -6.27
CA GLU A 702 9.65 24.47 -5.23
C GLU A 702 10.59 25.31 -4.36
N VAL A 703 10.43 26.63 -4.38
CA VAL A 703 11.31 27.57 -3.67
C VAL A 703 10.56 28.27 -2.53
N PRO A 704 11.26 28.73 -1.48
CA PRO A 704 10.64 29.54 -0.44
C PRO A 704 10.00 30.81 -1.01
N SER A 705 8.78 31.12 -0.59
CA SER A 705 8.03 32.28 -1.08
C SER A 705 8.53 33.60 -0.47
N CYS A 706 8.44 34.64 -1.28
CA CYS A 706 8.67 36.03 -0.89
C CYS A 706 7.37 36.84 -0.95
N ASN A 707 7.32 37.93 -0.20
CA ASN A 707 6.30 38.96 -0.26
C ASN A 707 6.85 40.16 -1.02
N ALA A 708 6.10 40.67 -2.00
CA ALA A 708 6.44 41.89 -2.71
C ALA A 708 6.21 43.11 -1.81
N VAL A 709 7.18 44.01 -1.80
CA VAL A 709 6.96 45.40 -1.41
C VAL A 709 6.72 46.19 -2.71
N PRO A 710 5.54 46.80 -2.89
CA PRO A 710 5.17 47.46 -4.14
C PRO A 710 6.17 48.53 -4.56
N CYS A 711 6.37 48.69 -5.88
CA CYS A 711 7.14 49.81 -6.43
C CYS A 711 6.43 51.14 -6.15
N SER A 712 7.18 52.17 -5.80
CA SER A 712 6.68 53.53 -5.55
C SER A 712 6.64 54.41 -6.81
N HIS A 713 6.29 53.82 -7.97
CA HIS A 713 6.27 54.54 -9.25
C HIS A 713 5.18 55.60 -9.26
N LYS A 714 5.47 56.77 -9.83
CA LYS A 714 4.48 57.84 -9.99
C LYS A 714 3.71 57.63 -11.30
N GLU A 715 2.45 58.03 -11.35
CA GLU A 715 1.62 57.92 -12.57
C GLU A 715 2.14 58.74 -13.76
N SER A 716 3.14 59.60 -13.56
CA SER A 716 3.74 60.47 -14.57
C SER A 716 4.88 59.87 -15.40
N ASP A 717 5.20 58.58 -15.24
CA ASP A 717 6.30 57.95 -15.99
C ASP A 717 5.87 57.70 -17.46
N GLU A 718 6.49 58.42 -18.41
CA GLU A 718 6.11 58.38 -19.84
C GLU A 718 6.44 57.03 -20.53
N GLU A 719 7.41 56.28 -20.01
CA GLU A 719 7.86 55.00 -20.58
C GLU A 719 6.83 53.86 -20.42
N HIS A 720 6.65 53.05 -21.47
CA HIS A 720 5.69 51.93 -21.48
C HIS A 720 6.08 50.80 -20.52
N ARG A 721 7.38 50.52 -20.44
CA ARG A 721 8.00 49.51 -19.57
C ARG A 721 8.90 50.22 -18.58
N LEU A 722 8.71 49.94 -17.30
CA LEU A 722 9.48 50.53 -16.22
C LEU A 722 10.62 49.59 -15.85
N TYR A 723 11.85 50.08 -16.05
CA TYR A 723 13.08 49.38 -15.71
C TYR A 723 13.54 49.75 -14.30
N HIS A 724 14.07 48.75 -13.59
CA HIS A 724 14.54 48.92 -12.22
C HIS A 724 16.06 48.81 -12.15
N SER A 725 16.66 49.64 -11.32
CA SER A 725 18.10 49.55 -11.04
C SER A 725 18.34 48.59 -9.88
N PRO A 726 19.44 47.81 -9.91
CA PRO A 726 19.84 47.02 -8.75
C PRO A 726 20.11 47.96 -7.56
N SER A 727 19.69 47.58 -6.35
CA SER A 727 20.11 48.34 -5.16
C SER A 727 21.61 48.24 -4.97
N GLU A 728 22.28 49.33 -4.59
CA GLU A 728 23.61 49.29 -3.99
C GLU A 728 23.54 48.45 -2.72
N ARG A 729 23.85 47.15 -2.82
CA ARG A 729 23.93 46.30 -1.64
C ARG A 729 25.31 46.47 -1.01
N SER A 730 25.32 46.54 0.32
CA SER A 730 26.51 46.28 1.12
C SER A 730 27.15 44.99 0.63
N GLU A 731 28.46 45.01 0.39
CA GLU A 731 29.28 43.82 0.04
C GLU A 731 28.81 42.61 0.86
N ASN A 732 27.99 41.77 0.24
CA ASN A 732 27.43 40.62 0.92
C ASN A 732 28.55 39.61 1.09
N SER A 733 28.77 39.15 2.32
CA SER A 733 29.72 38.08 2.64
C SER A 733 29.61 36.96 1.61
N ALA A 734 30.65 36.82 0.78
CA ALA A 734 30.75 35.73 -0.18
C ALA A 734 30.55 34.41 0.58
N LEU A 735 29.64 33.55 0.12
CA LEU A 735 29.43 32.30 0.82
C LEU A 735 30.70 31.45 0.71
N CYS A 736 31.13 30.91 1.84
CA CYS A 736 32.30 30.06 1.88
C CYS A 736 31.96 28.68 1.30
N LEU A 737 32.83 28.09 0.50
CA LEU A 737 32.63 26.73 -0.03
C LEU A 737 32.48 25.68 1.08
N SER A 738 33.02 25.92 2.28
CA SER A 738 32.81 25.06 3.47
C SER A 738 31.34 25.00 3.92
N GLN A 739 30.55 26.02 3.62
CA GLN A 739 29.11 26.00 3.90
C GLN A 739 28.38 25.07 2.93
N ILE A 740 28.81 24.96 1.66
CA ILE A 740 28.26 23.96 0.71
C ILE A 740 28.47 22.56 1.26
N GLU A 741 29.65 22.27 1.81
CA GLU A 741 29.96 20.96 2.39
C GLU A 741 28.98 20.59 3.53
N ARG A 742 28.78 21.50 4.48
CA ARG A 742 27.83 21.30 5.61
C ARG A 742 26.40 21.15 5.09
N THR A 743 26.02 21.94 4.09
CA THR A 743 24.71 21.85 3.45
C THR A 743 24.53 20.49 2.77
N CYS A 744 25.53 19.94 2.06
CA CYS A 744 25.46 18.61 1.43
C CYS A 744 25.27 17.48 2.45
N LEU A 745 25.92 17.56 3.62
CA LEU A 745 25.71 16.63 4.72
C LEU A 745 24.27 16.72 5.26
N LYS A 746 23.76 17.94 5.48
CA LYS A 746 22.35 18.16 5.88
C LYS A 746 21.39 17.58 4.83
N ILE A 747 21.60 17.85 3.53
CA ILE A 747 20.77 17.33 2.44
C ILE A 747 20.72 15.80 2.46
N SER A 748 21.88 15.14 2.59
CA SER A 748 21.95 13.68 2.58
C SER A 748 21.14 13.05 3.70
N ASN A 749 21.11 13.68 4.89
CA ASN A 749 20.27 13.24 6.00
C ASN A 749 18.78 13.52 5.73
N LEU A 750 18.45 14.72 5.26
CA LEU A 750 17.06 15.09 4.91
C LEU A 750 16.46 14.13 3.87
N ILE A 751 17.22 13.71 2.85
CA ILE A 751 16.75 12.74 1.84
C ILE A 751 16.42 11.39 2.50
N LYS A 752 17.26 10.91 3.44
CA LYS A 752 17.03 9.66 4.18
C LYS A 752 15.82 9.76 5.10
N ASP A 753 15.65 10.91 5.77
CA ASP A 753 14.51 11.17 6.64
C ASP A 753 13.20 11.25 5.84
N CYS A 754 13.23 11.89 4.66
CA CYS A 754 12.11 11.90 3.72
C CYS A 754 11.73 10.48 3.31
N HIS A 755 12.71 9.68 2.91
CA HIS A 755 12.49 8.29 2.52
C HIS A 755 11.84 7.50 3.67
N THR A 756 12.36 7.63 4.88
CA THR A 756 11.84 6.93 6.08
C THR A 756 10.41 7.34 6.43
N LEU A 757 10.06 8.64 6.31
CA LEU A 757 8.70 9.11 6.57
C LEU A 757 7.71 8.72 5.47
N CYS A 758 8.15 8.73 4.22
CA CYS A 758 7.35 8.34 3.06
C CYS A 758 7.25 6.82 2.89
N ALA A 759 8.07 6.06 3.60
CA ALA A 759 8.03 4.61 3.59
C ALA A 759 6.68 4.08 4.08
N ILE A 760 6.14 3.13 3.33
CA ILE A 760 4.93 2.42 3.76
C ILE A 760 5.41 1.37 4.76
N LYS A 761 5.14 1.59 6.04
CA LYS A 761 5.44 0.62 7.08
C LYS A 761 4.60 -0.64 6.91
N ALA A 762 5.24 -1.80 7.08
CA ALA A 762 4.54 -3.05 7.14
C ALA A 762 3.72 -3.14 8.42
N SER A 763 2.53 -3.72 8.32
CA SER A 763 1.64 -4.00 9.45
C SER A 763 1.58 -5.48 9.78
N GLU A 764 1.98 -6.35 8.83
CA GLU A 764 1.93 -7.80 8.97
C GLU A 764 3.16 -8.45 8.32
N VAL A 765 3.65 -9.52 8.93
CA VAL A 765 4.55 -10.48 8.27
C VAL A 765 3.69 -11.59 7.69
N LEU A 766 3.75 -11.77 6.39
CA LEU A 766 3.19 -12.94 5.71
C LEU A 766 4.23 -14.05 5.69
N VAL A 767 3.89 -15.22 6.21
CA VAL A 767 4.75 -16.40 6.21
C VAL A 767 4.12 -17.47 5.33
N PHE A 768 4.91 -18.00 4.41
CA PHE A 768 4.55 -19.18 3.60
C PHE A 768 5.13 -20.40 4.29
N LEU A 769 4.26 -21.30 4.71
CA LEU A 769 4.56 -22.51 5.43
C LEU A 769 4.30 -23.71 4.53
N LEU A 770 5.27 -24.60 4.39
CA LEU A 770 5.09 -25.88 3.71
C LEU A 770 4.68 -26.94 4.73
N SER A 771 3.66 -27.72 4.41
CA SER A 771 3.17 -28.79 5.27
C SER A 771 2.82 -30.02 4.44
N ASP A 772 3.08 -31.20 4.98
CA ASP A 772 2.66 -32.49 4.42
C ASP A 772 1.12 -32.62 4.53
N LEU A 773 0.47 -33.25 3.53
CA LEU A 773 -0.96 -33.57 3.60
C LEU A 773 -1.25 -34.75 4.54
N ASP A 774 -0.31 -35.68 4.70
CA ASP A 774 -0.56 -36.98 5.35
C ASP A 774 -0.55 -36.92 6.88
N ARG A 775 -0.31 -35.75 7.48
CA ARG A 775 -0.41 -35.45 8.93
C ARG A 775 0.10 -36.58 9.86
N THR A 776 1.12 -37.34 9.49
CA THR A 776 1.71 -38.32 10.41
C THR A 776 2.37 -37.54 11.54
N TYR A 777 1.72 -37.49 12.71
CA TYR A 777 2.21 -36.77 13.88
C TYR A 777 3.50 -37.45 14.37
N LYS A 778 4.64 -36.83 14.07
CA LYS A 778 5.92 -37.13 14.73
C LYS A 778 6.26 -35.93 15.60
N ALA A 779 6.15 -36.07 16.92
CA ALA A 779 6.38 -34.97 17.88
C ALA A 779 7.75 -34.28 17.74
N ALA A 780 8.73 -34.97 17.13
CA ALA A 780 10.07 -34.46 16.88
C ALA A 780 10.18 -33.51 15.66
N ILE A 781 9.16 -33.41 14.80
CA ILE A 781 9.23 -32.68 13.53
C ILE A 781 8.16 -31.57 13.50
N PRO A 782 8.55 -30.30 13.24
CA PRO A 782 7.59 -29.23 13.01
C PRO A 782 6.60 -29.60 11.88
N HIS A 783 5.30 -29.52 12.16
CA HIS A 783 4.25 -29.85 11.18
C HIS A 783 4.21 -28.94 9.96
N ALA A 784 4.83 -27.77 10.06
CA ALA A 784 4.93 -26.83 8.97
C ALA A 784 6.26 -26.08 9.04
N MET A 785 6.92 -25.93 7.89
CA MET A 785 8.23 -25.30 7.78
C MET A 785 8.11 -23.98 7.02
N PRO A 786 8.66 -22.87 7.53
CA PRO A 786 8.65 -21.62 6.78
C PRO A 786 9.56 -21.75 5.56
N ILE A 787 9.01 -21.47 4.39
CA ILE A 787 9.71 -21.55 3.09
C ILE A 787 9.80 -20.21 2.38
N ALA A 788 9.02 -19.21 2.81
CA ALA A 788 9.15 -17.83 2.37
C ALA A 788 8.50 -16.87 3.37
N TYR A 789 8.85 -15.59 3.32
CA TYR A 789 8.13 -14.54 4.04
C TYR A 789 8.13 -13.21 3.31
N ALA A 790 7.13 -12.38 3.59
CA ALA A 790 6.97 -11.04 3.03
C ALA A 790 6.48 -10.05 4.09
N LEU A 791 6.72 -8.76 3.84
CA LEU A 791 6.28 -7.68 4.71
C LEU A 791 5.11 -6.94 4.05
N LYS A 792 3.92 -7.10 4.62
CA LYS A 792 2.67 -6.61 4.05
C LYS A 792 2.17 -5.38 4.80
N GLY A 793 1.69 -4.39 4.05
CA GLY A 793 0.99 -3.23 4.62
C GLY A 793 -0.45 -3.53 5.01
N PHE A 794 -1.20 -2.50 5.41
CA PHE A 794 -2.62 -2.64 5.76
C PHE A 794 -3.49 -3.15 4.60
N SER A 795 -3.05 -2.91 3.37
CA SER A 795 -3.68 -3.42 2.16
C SER A 795 -2.63 -4.06 1.26
N MET A 796 -3.02 -5.13 0.57
CA MET A 796 -2.24 -5.76 -0.49
C MET A 796 -3.22 -6.21 -1.59
N LYS A 797 -2.83 -6.03 -2.85
CA LYS A 797 -3.64 -6.43 -4.00
C LYS A 797 -3.63 -7.95 -4.14
N THR A 798 -4.76 -8.50 -4.58
CA THR A 798 -4.91 -9.94 -4.87
C THR A 798 -3.90 -10.42 -5.92
N ASP A 799 -3.59 -9.60 -6.92
CA ASP A 799 -2.58 -9.89 -7.95
C ASP A 799 -1.17 -10.08 -7.37
N ALA A 800 -0.76 -9.24 -6.41
CA ALA A 800 0.54 -9.38 -5.75
C ALA A 800 0.66 -10.72 -5.00
N MET A 801 -0.36 -11.05 -4.20
CA MET A 801 -0.44 -12.33 -3.49
C MET A 801 -0.39 -13.53 -4.45
N GLN A 802 -1.10 -13.45 -5.57
CA GLN A 802 -1.12 -14.53 -6.56
C GLN A 802 0.26 -14.74 -7.17
N LYS A 803 0.96 -13.67 -7.57
CA LYS A 803 2.32 -13.74 -8.13
C LYS A 803 3.31 -14.36 -7.13
N MET A 804 3.24 -13.95 -5.87
CA MET A 804 4.04 -14.54 -4.80
C MET A 804 3.78 -16.05 -4.63
N ILE A 805 2.51 -16.47 -4.60
CA ILE A 805 2.17 -17.91 -4.54
C ILE A 805 2.72 -18.66 -5.75
N CYS A 806 2.62 -18.08 -6.96
CA CYS A 806 3.16 -18.68 -8.17
C CYS A 806 4.68 -18.88 -8.08
N ASP A 807 5.42 -17.91 -7.56
CA ASP A 807 6.88 -18.03 -7.39
C ASP A 807 7.26 -19.08 -6.35
N VAL A 808 6.55 -19.12 -5.21
CA VAL A 808 6.73 -20.15 -4.18
C VAL A 808 6.49 -21.54 -4.77
N ARG A 809 5.38 -21.74 -5.50
CA ARG A 809 5.08 -23.02 -6.15
C ARG A 809 6.12 -23.39 -7.20
N LYS A 810 6.61 -22.42 -7.97
CA LYS A 810 7.67 -22.63 -8.96
C LYS A 810 8.97 -23.07 -8.28
N ALA A 811 9.35 -22.42 -7.17
CA ALA A 811 10.54 -22.80 -6.40
C ALA A 811 10.42 -24.22 -5.83
N LEU A 812 9.26 -24.59 -5.27
CA LEU A 812 8.99 -25.95 -4.79
C LEU A 812 9.04 -26.98 -5.93
N PHE A 813 8.41 -26.69 -7.07
CA PHE A 813 8.41 -27.56 -8.23
C PHE A 813 9.81 -27.82 -8.80
N ILE A 814 10.66 -26.79 -8.87
CA ILE A 814 12.06 -26.91 -9.30
C ILE A 814 12.84 -27.91 -8.42
N ASN A 815 12.50 -27.98 -7.14
CA ASN A 815 13.11 -28.91 -6.18
C ASN A 815 12.31 -30.23 -6.05
N GLY A 816 11.47 -30.57 -7.03
CA GLY A 816 10.75 -31.85 -7.07
C GLY A 816 9.55 -31.96 -6.12
N MET A 817 9.16 -30.88 -5.43
CA MET A 817 8.07 -30.92 -4.45
C MET A 817 6.71 -30.62 -5.09
N TYR A 818 5.79 -31.57 -5.04
CA TYR A 818 4.44 -31.40 -5.60
C TYR A 818 3.49 -30.71 -4.62
N THR A 819 2.95 -29.54 -5.02
CA THR A 819 2.11 -28.68 -4.18
C THR A 819 0.79 -28.31 -4.88
N PRO A 820 -0.21 -29.21 -4.87
CA PRO A 820 -1.51 -28.96 -5.49
C PRO A 820 -2.39 -28.01 -4.66
N ILE A 821 -2.16 -27.93 -3.36
CA ILE A 821 -3.04 -27.21 -2.43
C ILE A 821 -2.35 -25.96 -1.89
N VAL A 822 -3.05 -24.83 -1.93
CA VAL A 822 -2.68 -23.61 -1.24
C VAL A 822 -3.80 -23.23 -0.30
N SER A 823 -3.48 -23.04 0.98
CA SER A 823 -4.39 -22.61 2.03
C SER A 823 -4.05 -21.18 2.45
N PHE A 824 -5.05 -20.33 2.58
CA PHE A 824 -4.91 -18.95 3.01
C PHE A 824 -6.09 -18.54 3.90
N ASP A 825 -5.87 -17.53 4.73
CA ASP A 825 -6.94 -16.91 5.52
C ASP A 825 -8.05 -16.31 4.62
N GLY A 826 -9.25 -16.15 5.16
CA GLY A 826 -10.46 -15.67 4.48
C GLY A 826 -10.31 -14.31 3.80
N GLN A 827 -9.34 -13.49 4.22
CA GLN A 827 -8.95 -12.25 3.54
C GLN A 827 -8.62 -12.47 2.05
N TRP A 828 -8.12 -13.66 1.70
CA TRP A 828 -7.71 -14.03 0.35
C TRP A 828 -8.69 -14.96 -0.37
N SER A 829 -9.90 -15.13 0.17
CA SER A 829 -10.95 -15.97 -0.41
C SER A 829 -11.23 -15.71 -1.90
N LYS A 830 -11.01 -14.47 -2.37
CA LYS A 830 -11.12 -14.15 -3.80
C LYS A 830 -10.22 -14.99 -4.69
N LEU A 831 -9.02 -15.37 -4.23
CA LEU A 831 -8.10 -16.23 -4.99
C LEU A 831 -8.65 -17.64 -5.23
N ALA A 832 -9.60 -18.09 -4.40
CA ALA A 832 -10.26 -19.38 -4.59
C ALA A 832 -11.31 -19.34 -5.71
N PHE A 833 -11.84 -18.15 -6.03
CA PHE A 833 -12.98 -18.01 -6.93
C PHE A 833 -12.72 -17.08 -8.14
N GLN A 834 -11.57 -16.42 -8.21
CA GLN A 834 -11.18 -15.47 -9.25
C GLN A 834 -9.70 -15.60 -9.62
N LYS A 835 -9.38 -15.36 -10.90
CA LYS A 835 -8.00 -15.11 -11.36
C LYS A 835 -7.57 -13.66 -11.10
N SER A 836 -6.28 -13.37 -11.24
CA SER A 836 -5.71 -12.01 -11.22
C SER A 836 -6.33 -11.07 -12.24
N THR A 837 -6.81 -11.59 -13.38
CA THR A 837 -7.52 -10.84 -14.42
C THR A 837 -8.96 -10.50 -14.07
N ASP A 838 -9.38 -10.79 -12.83
CA ASP A 838 -10.78 -10.71 -12.39
C ASP A 838 -11.68 -11.65 -13.22
N GLU A 839 -11.14 -12.71 -13.82
CA GLU A 839 -11.95 -13.78 -14.41
C GLU A 839 -12.49 -14.72 -13.33
N PRO A 840 -13.76 -15.12 -13.38
CA PRO A 840 -14.32 -16.07 -12.43
C PRO A 840 -13.74 -17.47 -12.64
N LEU A 841 -13.27 -18.10 -11.56
CA LEU A 841 -12.85 -19.51 -11.51
C LEU A 841 -14.01 -20.44 -11.14
N THR A 842 -15.11 -19.90 -10.61
CA THR A 842 -16.30 -20.67 -10.28
C THR A 842 -17.53 -20.14 -10.98
N LEU A 843 -18.49 -21.03 -11.25
CA LEU A 843 -19.78 -20.68 -11.83
C LEU A 843 -20.52 -19.65 -10.96
N LEU A 844 -20.46 -19.79 -9.63
CA LEU A 844 -21.09 -18.84 -8.71
C LEU A 844 -20.52 -17.43 -8.85
N GLU A 845 -19.21 -17.29 -8.98
CA GLU A 845 -18.58 -15.99 -9.16
C GLU A 845 -18.87 -15.40 -10.55
N LEU A 846 -18.94 -16.24 -11.58
CA LEU A 846 -19.42 -15.84 -12.91
C LEU A 846 -20.85 -15.30 -12.83
N GLN A 847 -21.76 -16.03 -12.19
CA GLN A 847 -23.14 -15.61 -11.98
C GLN A 847 -23.24 -14.27 -11.24
N LYS A 848 -22.47 -14.08 -10.16
CA LYS A 848 -22.40 -12.80 -9.41
C LYS A 848 -21.96 -11.64 -10.31
N LYS A 849 -20.94 -11.84 -11.16
CA LYS A 849 -20.44 -10.81 -12.07
C LYS A 849 -21.43 -10.48 -13.17
N VAL A 850 -22.03 -11.49 -13.78
CA VAL A 850 -23.10 -11.32 -14.77
C VAL A 850 -24.27 -10.55 -14.15
N TYR A 851 -24.73 -10.95 -12.97
CA TYR A 851 -25.80 -10.24 -12.24
C TYR A 851 -25.44 -8.78 -11.97
N ASN A 852 -24.26 -8.49 -11.43
CA ASN A 852 -23.81 -7.11 -11.16
C ASN A 852 -23.68 -6.27 -12.44
N LYS A 853 -23.24 -6.89 -13.55
CA LYS A 853 -23.15 -6.24 -14.87
C LYS A 853 -24.54 -5.93 -15.43
N VAL A 854 -25.49 -6.86 -15.32
CA VAL A 854 -26.88 -6.71 -15.77
C VAL A 854 -27.62 -5.67 -14.92
N LYS A 855 -27.48 -5.72 -13.60
CA LYS A 855 -28.12 -4.81 -12.64
C LYS A 855 -27.79 -3.33 -12.86
N ARG A 856 -26.62 -3.03 -13.42
CA ARG A 856 -26.17 -1.66 -13.71
C ARG A 856 -26.67 -1.12 -15.06
N LYS A 857 -27.28 -1.97 -15.89
CA LYS A 857 -27.77 -1.60 -17.23
C LYS A 857 -29.23 -1.22 -17.18
N THR A 858 -29.61 -0.26 -18.02
CA THR A 858 -31.01 0.09 -18.24
C THR A 858 -31.72 -0.99 -19.04
N THR A 859 -33.05 -1.04 -18.95
CA THR A 859 -33.89 -1.96 -19.73
C THR A 859 -33.64 -1.84 -21.24
N SER A 860 -33.35 -0.63 -21.74
CA SER A 860 -33.04 -0.39 -23.15
C SER A 860 -31.70 -1.01 -23.57
N GLU A 861 -30.66 -0.87 -22.75
CA GLU A 861 -29.35 -1.47 -23.01
C GLU A 861 -29.40 -3.00 -22.93
N LEU A 862 -30.16 -3.56 -21.98
CA LEU A 862 -30.36 -5.01 -21.88
C LEU A 862 -31.11 -5.56 -23.09
N ARG A 863 -32.17 -4.87 -23.54
CA ARG A 863 -32.86 -5.21 -24.78
C ARG A 863 -31.90 -5.20 -25.96
N SER A 864 -31.12 -4.14 -26.12
CA SER A 864 -30.14 -4.04 -27.20
C SER A 864 -29.14 -5.20 -27.18
N ILE A 865 -28.64 -5.59 -26.00
CA ILE A 865 -27.71 -6.73 -25.87
C ILE A 865 -28.38 -8.05 -26.26
N ILE A 866 -29.62 -8.30 -25.80
CA ILE A 866 -30.37 -9.52 -26.13
C ILE A 866 -30.68 -9.58 -27.64
N PHE A 867 -31.02 -8.45 -28.26
CA PHE A 867 -31.26 -8.36 -29.69
C PHE A 867 -29.97 -8.47 -30.52
N HIS A 868 -28.84 -7.96 -30.03
CA HIS A 868 -27.54 -8.05 -30.71
C HIS A 868 -26.81 -9.38 -30.49
N SER A 869 -27.13 -10.13 -29.43
CA SER A 869 -26.54 -11.46 -29.19
C SER A 869 -27.11 -12.54 -30.11
N GLY A 870 -28.09 -12.21 -30.95
CA GLY A 870 -28.57 -13.08 -32.04
C GLY A 870 -29.41 -14.29 -31.61
N GLU A 871 -29.60 -14.52 -30.31
CA GLU A 871 -30.36 -15.67 -29.80
C GLU A 871 -31.89 -15.48 -29.87
N ILE A 872 -32.37 -14.24 -30.03
CA ILE A 872 -33.79 -13.94 -30.23
C ILE A 872 -33.91 -12.96 -31.39
N ASN A 873 -34.43 -13.41 -32.54
CA ASN A 873 -34.66 -12.52 -33.67
C ASN A 873 -35.82 -11.55 -33.32
N ALA A 874 -35.80 -10.33 -33.87
CA ALA A 874 -36.82 -9.30 -33.59
C ALA A 874 -38.25 -9.77 -33.95
N ASN A 875 -38.38 -10.61 -34.97
CA ASN A 875 -39.64 -11.25 -35.35
C ASN A 875 -40.07 -12.33 -34.34
N THR A 876 -39.16 -13.08 -33.72
CA THR A 876 -39.46 -14.05 -32.66
C THR A 876 -39.92 -13.35 -31.39
N PHE A 877 -39.32 -12.21 -31.06
CA PHE A 877 -39.75 -11.40 -29.91
C PHE A 877 -41.12 -10.76 -30.15
N GLU A 878 -41.38 -10.25 -31.36
CA GLU A 878 -42.72 -9.76 -31.71
C GLU A 878 -43.75 -10.88 -31.89
N GLU A 879 -43.38 -12.06 -32.38
CA GLU A 879 -44.25 -13.25 -32.40
C GLU A 879 -44.61 -13.70 -30.98
N ILE A 880 -43.65 -13.72 -30.05
CA ILE A 880 -43.92 -14.00 -28.63
C ILE A 880 -44.83 -12.91 -28.05
N ARG A 881 -44.59 -11.64 -28.36
CA ARG A 881 -45.42 -10.52 -27.90
C ARG A 881 -46.83 -10.54 -28.50
N CYS A 882 -46.99 -10.99 -29.74
CA CYS A 882 -48.28 -11.13 -30.42
C CYS A 882 -49.06 -12.38 -29.98
N LYS A 883 -48.37 -13.46 -29.58
CA LYS A 883 -48.98 -14.70 -29.09
C LYS A 883 -49.40 -14.62 -27.62
N VAL A 884 -48.84 -13.68 -26.86
CA VAL A 884 -49.20 -13.40 -25.47
C VAL A 884 -50.29 -12.33 -25.44
N HIS A 885 -51.54 -12.73 -25.22
CA HIS A 885 -52.64 -11.80 -24.98
C HIS A 885 -52.73 -11.44 -23.49
N TYR A 886 -52.89 -10.14 -23.20
CA TYR A 886 -53.12 -9.63 -21.84
C TYR A 886 -54.58 -9.24 -21.70
N GLU A 887 -55.34 -10.03 -20.95
CA GLU A 887 -56.73 -9.67 -20.62
C GLU A 887 -56.78 -9.08 -19.21
N LYS A 888 -57.20 -7.82 -19.10
CA LYS A 888 -57.30 -7.12 -17.82
C LYS A 888 -58.69 -7.35 -17.24
N GLY A 889 -58.85 -8.45 -16.50
CA GLY A 889 -60.05 -8.74 -15.74
C GLY A 889 -60.14 -7.93 -14.45
N LYS A 890 -61.34 -7.87 -13.85
CA LYS A 890 -61.59 -7.18 -12.56
C LYS A 890 -60.73 -7.72 -11.39
N ASN A 891 -60.14 -8.91 -11.52
CA ASN A 891 -59.33 -9.57 -10.49
C ASN A 891 -57.82 -9.68 -10.83
N GLY A 892 -57.34 -9.02 -11.89
CA GLY A 892 -55.92 -9.07 -12.29
C GLY A 892 -55.70 -9.24 -13.79
N ILE A 893 -54.43 -9.27 -14.19
CA ILE A 893 -54.02 -9.49 -15.59
C ILE A 893 -53.90 -11.00 -15.81
N THR A 894 -54.77 -11.58 -16.63
CA THR A 894 -54.64 -12.96 -17.11
C THR A 894 -53.80 -12.95 -18.39
N VAL A 895 -52.76 -13.79 -18.42
CA VAL A 895 -51.88 -13.94 -19.59
C VAL A 895 -52.28 -15.21 -20.31
N GLY A 896 -52.88 -15.10 -21.49
CA GLY A 896 -53.30 -16.22 -22.32
C GLY A 896 -52.41 -16.36 -23.56
N TYR A 897 -52.11 -17.61 -23.95
CA TYR A 897 -51.44 -17.93 -25.21
C TYR A 897 -52.48 -18.42 -26.23
N ASN A 898 -52.55 -17.79 -27.39
CA ASN A 898 -53.48 -18.17 -28.45
C ASN A 898 -52.76 -19.11 -29.42
N GLU A 899 -52.90 -20.43 -29.24
CA GLU A 899 -53.13 -21.44 -30.30
C GLU A 899 -53.04 -22.87 -29.74
N ASN A 900 -53.77 -23.75 -30.41
CA ASN A 900 -54.14 -25.12 -30.05
C ASN A 900 -53.03 -26.01 -29.45
N GLN A 901 -53.46 -26.77 -28.43
CA GLN A 901 -52.87 -28.00 -27.88
C GLN A 901 -51.76 -28.66 -28.72
N SER A 902 -50.51 -28.39 -28.39
CA SER A 902 -49.43 -29.39 -28.29
C SER A 902 -48.25 -28.77 -27.52
N PHE A 903 -47.72 -29.56 -26.60
CA PHE A 903 -46.77 -29.16 -25.56
C PHE A 903 -45.44 -28.61 -26.13
N ILE A 904 -45.04 -27.41 -25.70
CA ILE A 904 -43.62 -27.05 -25.56
C ILE A 904 -43.40 -26.57 -24.12
N LYS A 905 -42.71 -27.41 -23.33
CA LYS A 905 -42.16 -27.04 -22.01
C LYS A 905 -40.96 -26.10 -22.24
N THR A 906 -41.20 -24.80 -22.38
CA THR A 906 -40.12 -23.81 -22.26
C THR A 906 -40.15 -23.16 -20.88
N SER A 907 -39.28 -23.71 -20.02
CA SER A 907 -38.62 -23.15 -18.84
C SER A 907 -39.34 -22.06 -18.02
N ILE A 908 -39.66 -22.46 -16.79
CA ILE A 908 -40.10 -21.70 -15.60
C ILE A 908 -39.32 -20.40 -15.34
N HIS A 909 -38.15 -20.20 -15.96
CA HIS A 909 -37.30 -19.01 -15.80
C HIS A 909 -37.91 -17.72 -16.39
N LEU A 910 -38.65 -17.78 -17.51
CA LEU A 910 -39.28 -16.58 -18.07
C LEU A 910 -40.50 -16.12 -17.26
N HIS A 911 -41.21 -17.08 -16.66
CA HIS A 911 -42.40 -16.80 -15.86
C HIS A 911 -42.04 -16.12 -14.53
N GLY A 912 -40.89 -16.47 -13.93
CA GLY A 912 -40.34 -15.77 -12.76
C GLY A 912 -39.95 -14.32 -13.07
N ILE A 913 -39.27 -14.08 -14.19
CA ILE A 913 -38.82 -12.74 -14.60
C ILE A 913 -40.02 -11.82 -14.95
N LEU A 914 -41.08 -12.35 -15.55
CA LEU A 914 -42.25 -11.55 -15.91
C LEU A 914 -43.18 -11.26 -14.72
N ARG A 915 -43.21 -12.13 -13.69
CA ARG A 915 -43.97 -11.89 -12.45
C ARG A 915 -43.36 -10.77 -11.60
N GLU A 916 -42.04 -10.58 -11.64
CA GLU A 916 -41.38 -9.44 -10.97
C GLU A 916 -41.56 -8.10 -11.69
N LEU A 917 -41.97 -8.10 -12.96
CA LEU A 917 -42.01 -6.88 -13.77
C LEU A 917 -43.32 -6.08 -13.68
N LYS A 918 -44.39 -6.58 -13.04
CA LYS A 918 -45.57 -5.76 -12.69
C LYS A 918 -46.30 -6.34 -11.48
N VAL A 919 -46.31 -5.62 -10.34
CA VAL A 919 -47.49 -5.28 -9.53
C VAL A 919 -47.10 -4.28 -8.42
N LYS A 920 -47.61 -3.04 -8.55
CA LYS A 920 -48.13 -2.24 -7.42
C LYS A 920 -49.64 -2.53 -7.38
N SER A 921 -50.07 -3.43 -6.51
CA SER A 921 -51.45 -3.59 -6.02
C SER A 921 -51.47 -4.70 -4.96
N SER A 922 -52.31 -4.49 -3.95
CA SER A 922 -52.51 -5.21 -2.68
C SER A 922 -52.65 -6.74 -2.74
N PRO A 923 -52.43 -7.46 -1.62
CA PRO A 923 -52.40 -8.92 -1.60
C PRO A 923 -53.80 -9.55 -1.49
N ILE A 924 -54.01 -10.66 -2.20
CA ILE A 924 -55.04 -11.66 -1.92
C ILE A 924 -54.36 -13.03 -1.98
N GLU A 925 -54.65 -13.87 -0.99
CA GLU A 925 -54.16 -15.24 -0.83
C GLU A 925 -54.68 -16.20 -1.91
N SER A 926 -53.83 -17.12 -2.38
CA SER A 926 -54.29 -18.47 -2.74
C SER A 926 -53.13 -19.48 -2.69
N THR A 927 -53.38 -20.57 -1.98
CA THR A 927 -52.62 -21.82 -1.93
C THR A 927 -52.96 -22.67 -3.16
N VAL A 928 -51.97 -23.14 -3.91
CA VAL A 928 -52.14 -24.25 -4.86
C VAL A 928 -50.96 -25.20 -4.75
N ASN A 929 -51.28 -26.42 -4.31
CA ASN A 929 -50.45 -27.60 -4.31
C ASN A 929 -50.59 -28.30 -5.67
N THR A 930 -49.50 -28.63 -6.37
CA THR A 930 -49.53 -29.66 -7.43
C THR A 930 -48.16 -30.33 -7.56
N GLN A 931 -48.09 -31.60 -7.16
CA GLN A 931 -47.06 -32.56 -7.56
C GLN A 931 -47.37 -33.04 -8.99
N CYS A 932 -46.34 -33.25 -9.82
CA CYS A 932 -46.46 -33.93 -11.09
C CYS A 932 -45.27 -34.90 -11.23
N ASN A 933 -45.56 -36.20 -11.12
CA ASN A 933 -44.62 -37.29 -11.42
C ASN A 933 -44.79 -37.66 -12.90
N ILE A 934 -43.72 -37.59 -13.69
CA ILE A 934 -43.68 -38.16 -15.05
C ILE A 934 -42.65 -39.31 -15.02
N PRO A 935 -42.98 -40.51 -15.54
CA PRO A 935 -42.04 -41.63 -15.61
C PRO A 935 -40.85 -41.33 -16.51
N ILE A 936 -39.65 -41.76 -16.12
CA ILE A 936 -38.40 -41.50 -16.83
C ILE A 936 -38.41 -42.15 -18.23
N GLU A 937 -39.13 -43.26 -18.42
CA GLU A 937 -39.20 -43.93 -19.72
C GLU A 937 -39.84 -43.06 -20.82
N GLU A 938 -40.76 -42.15 -20.46
CA GLU A 938 -41.44 -41.24 -21.39
C GLU A 938 -40.54 -40.05 -21.79
N VAL A 939 -39.52 -39.74 -21.00
CA VAL A 939 -38.52 -38.70 -21.30
C VAL A 939 -37.43 -39.22 -22.24
N ILE A 940 -37.13 -40.52 -22.19
CA ILE A 940 -36.09 -41.15 -23.00
C ILE A 940 -36.57 -41.39 -24.44
N SER A 941 -37.86 -41.68 -24.64
CA SER A 941 -38.44 -41.88 -25.98
C SER A 941 -38.47 -40.61 -26.85
N ASP A 942 -38.40 -39.44 -26.23
CA ASP A 942 -38.45 -38.13 -26.90
C ASP A 942 -37.07 -37.56 -27.24
N LEU A 943 -35.98 -38.30 -26.95
CA LEU A 943 -34.63 -37.85 -27.25
C LEU A 943 -34.26 -38.10 -28.73
N PRO A 944 -33.61 -37.14 -29.41
CA PRO A 944 -33.08 -37.33 -30.75
C PRO A 944 -32.07 -38.50 -30.80
N ALA A 945 -32.12 -39.33 -31.86
CA ALA A 945 -31.31 -40.55 -31.98
C ALA A 945 -29.79 -40.33 -31.84
N ASN A 946 -29.29 -39.13 -32.19
CA ASN A 946 -27.90 -38.74 -32.02
C ASN A 946 -27.51 -38.40 -30.57
N VAL A 947 -28.48 -38.10 -29.71
CA VAL A 947 -28.28 -37.94 -28.26
C VAL A 947 -28.28 -39.31 -27.59
N ILE A 948 -29.19 -40.22 -27.98
CA ILE A 948 -29.22 -41.60 -27.50
C ILE A 948 -27.92 -42.35 -27.84
N ALA A 949 -27.36 -42.11 -29.04
CA ALA A 949 -26.08 -42.70 -29.45
C ALA A 949 -24.83 -42.11 -28.73
N SER A 950 -25.00 -41.06 -27.92
CA SER A 950 -23.92 -40.41 -27.16
C SER A 950 -23.99 -40.64 -25.66
N ILE A 951 -25.00 -41.39 -25.21
CA ILE A 951 -25.15 -41.79 -23.82
C ILE A 951 -24.34 -43.07 -23.64
N ASP A 952 -23.34 -43.02 -22.75
CA ASP A 952 -22.53 -44.16 -22.34
C ASP A 952 -23.40 -45.13 -21.52
N ASP A 953 -23.19 -46.44 -21.66
CA ASP A 953 -24.00 -47.46 -20.96
C ASP A 953 -23.89 -47.30 -19.43
N ASP A 954 -22.75 -46.80 -18.94
CA ASP A 954 -22.52 -46.48 -17.52
C ASP A 954 -23.42 -45.35 -16.98
N PHE A 955 -23.90 -44.44 -17.83
CA PHE A 955 -24.81 -43.35 -17.44
C PHE A 955 -26.27 -43.81 -17.33
N MET A 956 -26.65 -44.87 -18.05
CA MET A 956 -28.00 -45.46 -17.97
C MET A 956 -28.18 -46.29 -16.69
N ASP A 957 -27.11 -46.92 -16.20
CA ASP A 957 -27.13 -47.67 -14.95
C ASP A 957 -27.19 -46.77 -13.70
N GLU A 958 -26.63 -45.55 -13.74
CA GLU A 958 -26.75 -44.55 -12.65
C GLU A 958 -28.16 -43.93 -12.57
N LEU A 959 -28.90 -43.86 -13.68
CA LEU A 959 -30.28 -43.35 -13.75
C LEU A 959 -31.32 -44.33 -13.16
N ALA A 960 -30.99 -45.62 -13.05
CA ALA A 960 -31.87 -46.65 -12.50
C ALA A 960 -31.92 -46.69 -10.96
N VAL A 961 -31.04 -45.96 -10.24
CA VAL A 961 -30.87 -46.13 -8.77
C VAL A 961 -31.45 -44.97 -7.93
N VAL A 962 -31.98 -43.90 -8.52
CA VAL A 962 -32.55 -42.79 -7.74
C VAL A 962 -34.06 -42.94 -7.57
N ASN A 963 -34.46 -43.81 -6.63
CA ASN A 963 -35.84 -43.90 -6.15
C ASN A 963 -35.97 -43.09 -4.85
N VAL A 964 -36.51 -41.87 -4.94
CA VAL A 964 -36.74 -41.01 -3.76
C VAL A 964 -38.06 -41.43 -3.10
N GLN A 965 -37.96 -42.28 -2.07
CA GLN A 965 -39.01 -42.39 -1.05
C GLN A 965 -38.83 -41.27 -0.03
N SER A 966 -39.79 -40.36 0.03
CA SER A 966 -40.02 -39.47 1.16
C SER A 966 -40.83 -40.20 2.24
N LEU A 967 -40.39 -40.20 3.49
CA LEU A 967 -41.29 -40.33 4.64
C LEU A 967 -40.65 -39.80 5.94
N ASP A 968 -41.31 -38.80 6.50
CA ASP A 968 -41.23 -38.39 7.90
C ASP A 968 -41.60 -39.55 8.84
N ARG A 969 -40.89 -39.68 9.98
CA ARG A 969 -41.42 -39.58 11.36
C ARG A 969 -40.56 -40.32 12.42
N HIS A 970 -40.62 -39.74 13.62
CA HIS A 970 -40.42 -40.28 14.98
C HIS A 970 -39.01 -40.29 15.60
N GLU A 971 -38.81 -39.29 16.47
CA GLU A 971 -38.71 -39.43 17.94
C GLU A 971 -38.33 -40.80 18.55
N GLN A 972 -37.42 -40.71 19.52
CA GLN A 972 -37.31 -41.52 20.75
C GLN A 972 -36.55 -42.85 20.63
N GLU A 973 -35.30 -42.89 21.12
CA GLU A 973 -34.88 -43.64 22.32
C GLU A 973 -33.33 -43.69 22.53
N ARG A 974 -32.93 -43.27 23.76
CA ARG A 974 -31.90 -43.82 24.68
C ARG A 974 -30.40 -43.76 24.31
N ARG A 975 -29.60 -43.04 25.15
CA ARG A 975 -28.68 -43.50 26.25
C ARG A 975 -27.40 -44.15 25.69
N GLU A 976 -26.16 -43.81 26.08
CA GLU A 976 -25.60 -43.64 27.43
C GLU A 976 -24.23 -42.91 27.37
N MET A 977 -23.88 -42.27 28.49
CA MET A 977 -22.69 -41.50 28.91
C MET A 977 -21.32 -42.27 28.82
N PRO A 978 -20.11 -41.70 29.17
CA PRO A 978 -19.90 -40.57 30.10
C PRO A 978 -18.80 -39.52 29.81
N ASP A 979 -19.08 -38.33 30.36
CA ASP A 979 -18.10 -37.39 30.93
C ASP A 979 -17.52 -37.92 32.25
N THR A 980 -16.24 -37.66 32.48
CA THR A 980 -15.51 -37.62 33.77
C THR A 980 -14.07 -37.19 33.42
N ASP A 981 -13.29 -36.40 34.15
CA ASP A 981 -13.45 -35.60 35.36
C ASP A 981 -12.12 -34.81 35.53
N TYR A 982 -12.11 -33.81 36.43
CA TYR A 982 -10.97 -33.21 37.17
C TYR A 982 -10.92 -31.68 37.20
N CYS A 983 -11.73 -31.13 38.10
CA CYS A 983 -11.29 -30.11 39.06
C CYS A 983 -11.26 -30.78 40.44
N ASP A 984 -10.11 -30.73 41.13
CA ASP A 984 -10.01 -30.51 42.58
C ASP A 984 -8.54 -30.60 43.01
N LEU A 985 -8.04 -29.52 43.62
CA LEU A 985 -7.08 -29.49 44.73
C LEU A 985 -6.81 -28.01 45.08
N GLN A 986 -7.74 -27.42 45.82
CA GLN A 986 -7.49 -26.33 46.75
C GLN A 986 -7.49 -26.90 48.17
N ASN A 987 -6.67 -26.31 49.04
CA ASN A 987 -6.60 -26.46 50.50
C ASN A 987 -5.54 -27.42 51.05
N LEU A 988 -4.34 -26.88 51.28
CA LEU A 988 -3.58 -27.15 52.50
C LEU A 988 -2.75 -25.91 52.86
N PHE A 989 -2.87 -25.50 54.13
CA PHE A 989 -2.11 -24.47 54.87
C PHE A 989 -2.68 -23.04 54.94
N THR A 990 -3.57 -22.85 55.91
CA THR A 990 -3.76 -21.61 56.70
C THR A 990 -3.77 -21.98 58.17
N GLU A 991 -2.82 -21.48 58.97
CA GLU A 991 -2.84 -21.21 60.43
C GLU A 991 -1.57 -20.34 60.69
N ASP A 992 -1.49 -19.23 61.44
CA ASP A 992 -2.39 -18.40 62.26
C ASP A 992 -1.60 -17.06 62.57
N PRO A 993 -2.02 -16.10 63.45
CA PRO A 993 -1.90 -14.64 63.25
C PRO A 993 -1.05 -13.96 64.35
N VAL A 994 -1.02 -12.60 64.43
CA VAL A 994 -1.04 -11.80 65.70
C VAL A 994 -0.83 -10.27 65.45
N VAL A 995 -1.90 -9.51 65.73
CA VAL A 995 -2.04 -8.29 66.56
C VAL A 995 -1.47 -6.91 66.14
N ASN A 996 -2.43 -6.01 65.83
CA ASN A 996 -2.69 -4.62 66.28
C ASN A 996 -1.61 -3.80 67.02
N SER A 997 -1.47 -2.51 66.67
CA SER A 997 -1.74 -1.35 67.56
C SER A 997 -1.65 -0.04 66.74
N CYS A 998 -2.72 0.74 66.59
CA CYS A 998 -3.13 1.90 67.41
C CYS A 998 -2.37 3.23 67.17
N LEU A 999 -3.15 4.17 66.61
CA LEU A 999 -3.41 5.54 67.08
C LEU A 999 -2.32 6.62 67.01
N ASP A 1000 -2.67 7.64 66.21
CA ASP A 1000 -2.71 9.08 66.54
C ASP A 1000 -1.52 9.73 67.23
N GLN A 1001 -1.02 10.81 66.63
CA GLN A 1001 -0.99 12.12 67.29
C GLN A 1001 -0.68 13.30 66.35
N MET A 1002 -1.60 14.27 66.38
CA MET A 1002 -1.39 15.72 66.43
C MET A 1002 -0.93 16.52 65.20
N SER A 1003 -1.93 17.13 64.54
CA SER A 1003 -2.28 18.56 64.60
C SER A 1003 -1.20 19.66 64.44
N ARG A 1004 -1.42 20.44 63.36
CA ARG A 1004 -1.54 21.93 63.27
C ARG A 1004 -0.30 22.80 63.02
N ARG A 1005 -0.51 23.72 62.04
CA ARG A 1005 0.11 25.06 61.77
C ARG A 1005 1.50 25.01 61.11
N ASN A 1006 1.86 25.78 60.08
CA ASN A 1006 1.39 27.06 59.53
C ASN A 1006 1.78 27.19 58.03
N GLU A 1007 1.20 28.20 57.39
CA GLU A 1007 1.44 28.76 56.04
C GLU A 1007 2.92 28.92 55.63
N THR A 1008 3.24 28.62 54.36
CA THR A 1008 3.78 29.59 53.36
C THR A 1008 4.12 28.89 52.04
N ASP A 1009 3.72 29.56 50.95
CA ASP A 1009 4.29 29.58 49.59
C ASP A 1009 4.85 28.33 48.90
N GLY A 1010 4.37 28.14 47.66
CA GLY A 1010 5.30 27.89 46.55
C GLY A 1010 5.18 26.56 45.83
N ASN A 1011 4.64 26.67 44.63
CA ASN A 1011 4.93 25.85 43.45
C ASN A 1011 4.25 24.47 43.26
N LYS A 1012 3.77 24.34 42.03
CA LYS A 1012 2.95 23.27 41.47
C LYS A 1012 3.85 22.15 40.97
N ASP A 1013 3.59 20.93 41.41
CA ASP A 1013 3.69 19.72 40.61
C ASP A 1013 2.79 18.65 41.24
N SER A 1014 1.74 18.23 40.52
CA SER A 1014 0.93 17.08 40.90
C SER A 1014 0.46 16.32 39.67
N LYS A 1015 0.69 15.00 39.70
CA LYS A 1015 -0.35 14.00 39.44
C LYS A 1015 0.19 12.60 39.72
N MET A 1016 -0.35 11.97 40.76
CA MET A 1016 -0.58 10.54 40.79
C MET A 1016 -2.02 10.29 41.27
N ASP A 1017 -2.55 9.18 40.77
CA ASP A 1017 -3.90 8.62 40.72
C ASP A 1017 -4.83 8.72 41.94
N PHE A 1018 -6.14 8.75 41.63
CA PHE A 1018 -7.23 8.29 42.50
C PHE A 1018 -8.39 7.73 41.64
N GLU A 1019 -8.69 6.44 41.83
CA GLU A 1019 -10.04 5.84 41.79
C GLU A 1019 -10.61 5.91 43.23
N ASN A 1020 -11.89 5.90 43.61
CA ASN A 1020 -13.21 5.53 43.05
C ASN A 1020 -14.28 6.19 43.98
N ILE A 1021 -15.57 6.20 43.58
CA ILE A 1021 -16.72 5.66 44.35
C ILE A 1021 -18.09 6.09 43.76
N ALA A 1022 -18.99 5.09 43.75
CA ALA A 1022 -20.46 5.07 43.82
C ALA A 1022 -21.29 5.23 42.53
N ASP A 1023 -22.44 4.56 42.36
CA ASP A 1023 -22.97 3.25 42.80
C ASP A 1023 -24.34 3.08 42.10
N GLN A 1024 -24.75 1.81 41.88
CA GLN A 1024 -26.12 1.27 41.67
C GLN A 1024 -26.99 1.69 40.45
N CYS A 1025 -27.38 0.68 39.65
CA CYS A 1025 -28.77 0.18 39.57
C CYS A 1025 -28.90 -1.03 38.62
N THR A 1026 -29.63 -2.04 39.11
CA THR A 1026 -29.96 -3.35 38.53
C THR A 1026 -31.10 -3.28 37.50
N GLY A 1027 -31.10 -4.18 36.51
CA GLY A 1027 -32.29 -4.46 35.69
C GLY A 1027 -32.10 -5.63 34.74
N THR A 1028 -32.77 -6.74 35.05
CA THR A 1028 -32.93 -7.97 34.27
C THR A 1028 -33.86 -7.77 33.08
N GLY A 1029 -33.59 -8.42 31.94
CA GLY A 1029 -34.50 -8.49 30.80
C GLY A 1029 -34.54 -9.89 30.23
N ASP A 1030 -35.73 -10.51 30.28
CA ASP A 1030 -36.10 -11.73 29.54
C ASP A 1030 -36.81 -11.33 28.24
N GLU A 1031 -36.56 -12.09 27.18
CA GLU A 1031 -37.21 -11.99 25.87
C GLU A 1031 -38.54 -12.77 25.85
N GLU A 1032 -39.57 -12.22 25.21
CA GLU A 1032 -40.57 -13.05 24.52
C GLU A 1032 -41.30 -12.29 23.40
N THR A 1033 -41.59 -13.05 22.34
CA THR A 1033 -41.99 -12.65 20.98
C THR A 1033 -43.52 -12.66 20.80
N GLN A 1034 -44.12 -11.69 20.11
CA GLN A 1034 -45.46 -11.84 19.50
C GLN A 1034 -45.54 -11.21 18.10
N GLN A 1035 -46.16 -11.96 17.19
CA GLN A 1035 -46.53 -11.59 15.82
C GLN A 1035 -47.73 -10.65 15.80
N ILE A 1036 -47.65 -9.51 15.11
CA ILE A 1036 -48.80 -8.71 14.64
C ILE A 1036 -48.50 -8.18 13.23
N GLN A 1037 -49.49 -8.30 12.34
CA GLN A 1037 -49.57 -7.69 11.02
C GLN A 1037 -49.82 -6.18 11.18
N ASP A 1038 -48.98 -5.29 10.62
CA ASP A 1038 -49.27 -3.85 10.67
C ASP A 1038 -48.94 -3.07 9.39
N GLU A 1039 -49.82 -2.10 9.14
CA GLU A 1039 -49.67 -0.91 8.29
C GLU A 1039 -48.31 -0.20 8.46
N PRO A 1040 -47.87 0.67 7.54
CA PRO A 1040 -46.53 1.26 7.60
C PRO A 1040 -46.31 2.06 8.89
N THR A 1041 -45.67 1.41 9.87
CA THR A 1041 -45.23 1.96 11.16
C THR A 1041 -43.90 2.66 10.98
N ILE A 1042 -43.70 3.84 11.56
CA ILE A 1042 -42.38 4.49 11.65
C ILE A 1042 -41.57 3.74 12.71
N SER A 1043 -40.32 3.33 12.42
CA SER A 1043 -39.57 2.49 13.36
C SER A 1043 -39.26 3.23 14.67
N ASP A 1044 -39.43 2.56 15.81
CA ASP A 1044 -39.22 3.11 17.16
C ASP A 1044 -37.84 3.81 17.30
N HIS A 1045 -36.79 3.27 16.68
CA HIS A 1045 -35.44 3.86 16.69
C HIS A 1045 -35.35 5.27 16.05
N ILE A 1046 -36.10 5.53 14.97
CA ILE A 1046 -36.11 6.85 14.31
C ILE A 1046 -36.87 7.85 15.18
N LEU A 1047 -37.97 7.42 15.80
CA LEU A 1047 -38.76 8.27 16.69
C LEU A 1047 -38.00 8.58 17.99
N GLU A 1048 -37.25 7.61 18.55
CA GLU A 1048 -36.35 7.81 19.70
C GLU A 1048 -35.24 8.82 19.40
N MET A 1049 -34.77 8.92 18.16
CA MET A 1049 -33.77 9.92 17.77
C MET A 1049 -34.35 11.35 17.63
N ILE A 1050 -35.60 11.46 17.18
CA ILE A 1050 -36.27 12.75 16.95
C ILE A 1050 -36.81 13.34 18.26
N PHE A 1051 -37.28 12.47 19.17
CA PHE A 1051 -37.98 12.87 20.39
C PHE A 1051 -37.20 13.81 21.34
N PRO A 1052 -35.90 13.60 21.64
CA PRO A 1052 -35.14 14.49 22.51
C PRO A 1052 -35.00 15.92 21.96
N LYS A 1053 -34.98 16.07 20.62
CA LYS A 1053 -34.86 17.38 19.97
C LYS A 1053 -36.19 18.15 19.98
N LEU A 1054 -37.32 17.46 19.89
CA LEU A 1054 -38.65 18.06 20.06
C LEU A 1054 -38.83 18.62 21.49
N GLN A 1055 -38.31 17.92 22.50
CA GLN A 1055 -38.26 18.39 23.89
C GLN A 1055 -37.35 19.62 24.09
N HIS A 1056 -36.43 19.91 23.17
CA HIS A 1056 -35.57 21.09 23.22
C HIS A 1056 -36.04 22.24 22.31
N SER A 1057 -37.12 22.05 21.54
CA SER A 1057 -37.71 23.10 20.70
C SER A 1057 -38.40 24.18 21.55
N LYS A 1058 -38.63 25.38 20.98
CA LYS A 1058 -39.33 26.49 21.68
C LYS A 1058 -40.73 26.14 22.21
N TRP A 1059 -41.28 25.00 21.81
CA TRP A 1059 -42.59 24.48 22.21
C TRP A 1059 -42.54 23.45 23.34
N ALA A 1060 -41.35 23.13 23.86
CA ALA A 1060 -41.09 22.11 24.89
C ALA A 1060 -42.07 22.08 26.07
N ARG A 1061 -42.59 23.24 26.48
CA ARG A 1061 -43.55 23.37 27.61
C ARG A 1061 -44.88 22.62 27.39
N LYS A 1062 -45.22 22.27 26.14
CA LYS A 1062 -46.44 21.52 25.81
C LYS A 1062 -46.20 20.00 25.71
N TRP A 1063 -44.94 19.57 25.68
CA TRP A 1063 -44.53 18.20 25.37
C TRP A 1063 -43.85 17.53 26.58
N THR A 1064 -44.58 17.43 27.70
CA THR A 1064 -44.20 16.61 28.86
C THR A 1064 -44.84 15.23 28.77
N ILE A 1065 -44.52 14.50 27.70
CA ILE A 1065 -44.91 13.10 27.53
C ILE A 1065 -43.61 12.29 27.70
N ASP A 1066 -43.64 11.13 28.32
CA ASP A 1066 -42.46 10.24 28.33
C ASP A 1066 -42.25 9.62 26.94
N THR A 1067 -41.03 9.18 26.64
CA THR A 1067 -40.66 8.65 25.32
C THR A 1067 -41.53 7.45 24.92
N VAL A 1068 -41.85 6.55 25.84
CA VAL A 1068 -42.63 5.33 25.56
C VAL A 1068 -44.08 5.68 25.22
N SER A 1069 -44.68 6.61 25.95
CA SER A 1069 -46.03 7.14 25.71
C SER A 1069 -46.11 7.85 24.35
N PHE A 1070 -45.12 8.68 24.01
CA PHE A 1070 -45.05 9.35 22.71
C PHE A 1070 -44.89 8.36 21.54
N LEU A 1071 -44.03 7.36 21.70
CA LEU A 1071 -43.82 6.30 20.71
C LEU A 1071 -45.11 5.53 20.45
N SER A 1072 -45.91 5.23 21.49
CA SER A 1072 -47.20 4.53 21.32
C SER A 1072 -48.21 5.32 20.48
N ILE A 1073 -48.22 6.66 20.60
CA ILE A 1073 -49.14 7.55 19.88
C ILE A 1073 -48.78 7.66 18.38
N MET A 1074 -47.49 7.52 18.06
CA MET A 1074 -46.95 7.74 16.71
C MET A 1074 -46.92 6.48 15.83
N LYS A 1075 -47.41 5.34 16.34
CA LYS A 1075 -47.36 4.04 15.63
C LYS A 1075 -48.35 3.91 14.48
N THR A 1076 -49.47 4.63 14.46
CA THR A 1076 -50.49 4.50 13.41
C THR A 1076 -51.02 5.85 12.91
N LYS A 1077 -51.35 5.92 11.60
CA LYS A 1077 -51.84 7.14 10.93
C LYS A 1077 -53.09 7.72 11.59
N SER A 1078 -53.99 6.86 12.08
CA SER A 1078 -55.22 7.23 12.78
C SER A 1078 -54.98 7.86 14.16
N SER A 1079 -53.96 7.40 14.89
CA SER A 1079 -53.57 7.94 16.20
C SER A 1079 -52.94 9.33 16.08
N ILE A 1080 -52.17 9.56 15.01
CA ILE A 1080 -51.54 10.84 14.70
C ILE A 1080 -52.59 11.91 14.37
N SER A 1081 -53.57 11.58 13.50
CA SER A 1081 -54.63 12.52 13.10
C SER A 1081 -55.61 12.89 14.23
N ALA A 1082 -55.76 12.02 15.24
CA ALA A 1082 -56.70 12.23 16.34
C ALA A 1082 -56.12 13.01 17.53
N LYS A 1083 -54.78 13.05 17.70
CA LYS A 1083 -54.13 13.62 18.88
C LYS A 1083 -53.24 14.82 18.63
N PHE A 1084 -52.85 15.10 17.38
CA PHE A 1084 -52.02 16.26 17.05
C PHE A 1084 -52.80 17.31 16.29
N THR A 1085 -52.61 18.57 16.68
CA THR A 1085 -53.11 19.71 15.92
C THR A 1085 -52.23 19.95 14.69
N ILE A 1086 -52.78 20.57 13.64
CA ILE A 1086 -52.04 20.88 12.40
C ILE A 1086 -50.70 21.60 12.67
N PRO A 1087 -50.62 22.60 13.57
CA PRO A 1087 -49.33 23.26 13.89
C PRO A 1087 -48.29 22.31 14.52
N GLU A 1088 -48.72 21.32 15.29
CA GLU A 1088 -47.83 20.33 15.94
C GLU A 1088 -47.25 19.35 14.91
N LEU A 1089 -48.04 18.97 13.90
CA LEU A 1089 -47.59 18.14 12.77
C LEU A 1089 -46.61 18.88 11.85
N ILE A 1090 -46.83 20.17 11.61
CA ILE A 1090 -45.90 21.01 10.82
C ILE A 1090 -44.55 21.12 11.54
N CYS A 1091 -44.56 21.36 12.85
CA CYS A 1091 -43.33 21.46 13.64
C CYS A 1091 -42.55 20.14 13.67
N PHE A 1092 -43.25 18.99 13.72
CA PHE A 1092 -42.64 17.67 13.59
C PHE A 1092 -41.98 17.46 12.21
N ALA A 1093 -42.66 17.86 11.13
CA ALA A 1093 -42.13 17.76 9.77
C ALA A 1093 -40.90 18.67 9.53
N GLU A 1094 -40.89 19.86 10.14
CA GLU A 1094 -39.75 20.78 10.11
C GLU A 1094 -38.54 20.21 10.84
N ALA A 1095 -38.73 19.67 12.05
CA ALA A 1095 -37.67 19.01 12.81
C ALA A 1095 -37.11 17.77 12.11
N TYR A 1096 -37.96 17.01 11.41
CA TYR A 1096 -37.54 15.88 10.57
C TYR A 1096 -36.70 16.32 9.37
N ASN A 1097 -37.08 17.41 8.69
CA ASN A 1097 -36.32 17.98 7.59
C ASN A 1097 -34.96 18.55 8.04
N GLU A 1098 -34.88 19.11 9.25
CA GLU A 1098 -33.64 19.68 9.81
C GLU A 1098 -32.54 18.63 10.06
N PHE A 1099 -32.90 17.35 10.23
CA PHE A 1099 -31.94 16.24 10.42
C PHE A 1099 -31.13 15.89 9.16
N GLY A 1100 -31.52 16.40 7.98
CA GLY A 1100 -30.82 16.19 6.72
C GLY A 1100 -30.97 14.76 6.17
N TYR A 1101 -31.41 14.67 4.92
CA TYR A 1101 -31.73 13.42 4.18
C TYR A 1101 -30.63 12.34 4.18
N GLU A 1102 -29.38 12.71 4.45
CA GLU A 1102 -28.20 11.85 4.35
C GLU A 1102 -27.81 11.11 5.65
N LYS A 1103 -28.28 11.56 6.83
CA LYS A 1103 -27.80 10.99 8.11
C LYS A 1103 -28.63 9.84 8.68
N ILE A 1104 -29.79 9.53 8.09
CA ILE A 1104 -30.64 8.42 8.52
C ILE A 1104 -30.49 7.23 7.55
N LYS A 1105 -29.85 6.15 8.02
CA LYS A 1105 -29.81 4.84 7.35
C LYS A 1105 -31.17 4.15 7.53
N VAL A 1106 -32.06 4.34 6.57
CA VAL A 1106 -33.31 3.58 6.49
C VAL A 1106 -33.03 2.27 5.73
N TYR A 1107 -33.61 1.16 6.17
CA TYR A 1107 -33.53 -0.14 5.47
C TYR A 1107 -33.93 0.01 3.99
N LYS A 1108 -33.26 -0.74 3.10
CA LYS A 1108 -33.43 -0.67 1.63
C LYS A 1108 -34.88 -0.85 1.12
N SER A 1109 -35.79 -1.35 1.95
CA SER A 1109 -37.19 -1.60 1.61
C SER A 1109 -38.10 -0.36 1.77
N TRP A 1110 -37.60 0.76 2.28
CA TRP A 1110 -38.42 1.94 2.58
C TRP A 1110 -38.15 3.08 1.58
N ASN A 1111 -39.20 3.48 0.86
CA ASN A 1111 -39.14 4.63 -0.03
C ASN A 1111 -39.31 5.92 0.79
N LYS A 1112 -38.21 6.67 0.97
CA LYS A 1112 -38.14 7.90 1.76
C LYS A 1112 -39.14 8.96 1.28
N ASP A 1113 -39.35 9.08 -0.03
CA ASP A 1113 -40.29 10.03 -0.61
C ASP A 1113 -41.73 9.67 -0.26
N ARG A 1114 -42.03 8.37 -0.11
CA ARG A 1114 -43.37 7.89 0.24
C ARG A 1114 -43.76 8.20 1.69
N ILE A 1115 -42.81 8.28 2.62
CA ILE A 1115 -43.09 8.64 4.03
C ILE A 1115 -43.38 10.12 4.16
N VAL A 1116 -42.58 10.96 3.49
CA VAL A 1116 -42.85 12.40 3.39
C VAL A 1116 -44.19 12.63 2.71
N GLU A 1117 -44.49 11.88 1.64
CA GLU A 1117 -45.78 11.94 0.94
C GLU A 1117 -46.95 11.48 1.81
N GLU A 1118 -46.82 10.45 2.64
CA GLU A 1118 -47.88 9.99 3.56
C GLU A 1118 -48.11 10.94 4.74
N ILE A 1119 -47.03 11.52 5.30
CA ILE A 1119 -47.12 12.56 6.33
C ILE A 1119 -47.77 13.82 5.73
N TYR A 1120 -47.36 14.22 4.53
CA TYR A 1120 -47.95 15.35 3.83
C TYR A 1120 -49.42 15.09 3.49
N LYS A 1121 -49.77 13.89 3.01
CA LYS A 1121 -51.16 13.46 2.76
C LYS A 1121 -52.02 13.48 4.01
N ALA A 1122 -51.49 13.03 5.15
CA ALA A 1122 -52.17 13.10 6.44
C ALA A 1122 -52.38 14.55 6.89
N CYS A 1123 -51.38 15.43 6.72
CA CYS A 1123 -51.54 16.86 6.99
C CYS A 1123 -52.58 17.52 6.08
N THR A 1124 -52.59 17.18 4.78
CA THR A 1124 -53.55 17.73 3.81
C THR A 1124 -54.96 17.12 3.89
N SER A 1125 -55.16 15.96 4.55
CA SER A 1125 -56.50 15.40 4.75
C SER A 1125 -57.18 15.91 6.03
N ILE A 1126 -56.43 16.61 6.89
CA ILE A 1126 -56.92 17.23 8.13
C ILE A 1126 -57.19 18.73 7.91
N MET A 1127 -56.52 19.35 6.94
CA MET A 1127 -56.92 20.64 6.36
C MET A 1127 -58.14 20.46 5.45
#